data_AF-A0A2N9LQX5-F1
#
_entry.id   AF-A0A2N9LQX5-F1
#
_cell.length_a   1.000
_cell.length_b   1.000
_cell.length_c   1.000
_cell.angle_alpha   90.00
_cell.angle_beta   90.00
_cell.angle_gamma   90.00
#
_symmetry.space_group_name_H-M   'P 1'
#
loop_
_entity.id
_entity.type
_entity.pdbx_description
1 polymer ?
#
loop_
_entity_poly.entity_id
_entity_poly.type
_entity_poly.pdbx_seq_one_letter_code
_entity_poly.pdbx_strand_id
1 'polypeptide(L)'
;MAMNFFQQQDAARRSSRLLIALFLLAVIAIVLAVNAALAGIYFAVLARHGAWARYGFSALPNYFFETTTAVVLLMIVGGTIQQILDLRAGGEAVARMVGARPVDPGTRDPLERRLLNVIEEMALASGIPAPRAYVLDVEGGINAFAAGLHPSDAIVTVTRGALARLNRDELQGVIGHEFSHILNGDMGLNLRLIGVLQGLLLLALFGRFLTAIGNSRERSRDSGTSVLLLAGLAVLAIGYIGVFFGRLIKASVSRQREFLADASSVQFTRNPDGIGGALRKIGGLDAEGGGAVNHIHAETLSHMFMAPISLSLASGILASHPPLRERLRRIYGRPVEYLPADELPVEPVPPQADQPPLEYRPLTPAEVSATLLSPVAGTVGASAAAGAAIAGALHASIGTATAAGTSFGASLPAQVDALGLRPALSDATQAQLLVLSMLLDTDPRIRAQQLAAAVERFGSDAAPPIERFAATIASLPPGWRLPLLDLSMPALRTLTPAQRDPLLRLAYALIQADGRITLAEFLLFSVLKRRLAPARPTNGPGRALRLEDVGAEAGLVMSLIACVRLPQEPERAFDAGTALLPGVGPLVPQQAIALARVSAAFDRLATLAPLQKPLLIKACMAIAFVDGTSHWKAASCLRTLCAALDCPLPPQVESAG
;
A
#
# COMPACT_ATOMS: atom_id res chain seq x y z
N MET A 1 -23.97 -9.69 -2.03
CA MET A 1 -23.10 -9.08 -3.06
C MET A 1 -21.77 -8.74 -2.40
N ALA A 2 -20.65 -9.22 -2.96
CA ALA A 2 -19.33 -8.82 -2.49
C ALA A 2 -19.14 -7.30 -2.73
N MET A 3 -18.62 -6.60 -1.73
CA MET A 3 -18.35 -5.16 -1.83
C MET A 3 -17.13 -4.95 -2.74
N ASN A 4 -17.21 -3.99 -3.67
CA ASN A 4 -16.09 -3.64 -4.56
C ASN A 4 -15.03 -2.82 -3.81
N PHE A 5 -13.75 -2.90 -4.22
CA PHE A 5 -12.61 -2.09 -3.76
C PHE A 5 -12.97 -0.66 -3.35
N PHE A 6 -13.65 0.09 -4.22
CA PHE A 6 -13.98 1.50 -3.95
C PHE A 6 -14.99 1.68 -2.82
N GLN A 7 -15.92 0.72 -2.66
CA GLN A 7 -16.87 0.71 -1.55
C GLN A 7 -16.17 0.37 -0.23
N GLN A 8 -15.19 -0.53 -0.26
CA GLN A 8 -14.36 -0.84 0.90
C GLN A 8 -13.54 0.38 1.33
N GLN A 9 -12.96 1.13 0.39
CA GLN A 9 -12.27 2.39 0.70
C GLN A 9 -13.20 3.45 1.31
N ASP A 10 -14.44 3.60 0.83
CA ASP A 10 -15.39 4.54 1.42
C ASP A 10 -15.86 4.08 2.81
N ALA A 11 -16.11 2.79 2.99
CA ALA A 11 -16.42 2.20 4.29
C ALA A 11 -15.28 2.43 5.29
N ALA A 12 -14.03 2.23 4.88
CA ALA A 12 -12.84 2.51 5.68
C ALA A 12 -12.72 3.99 6.08
N ARG A 13 -13.14 4.92 5.20
CA ARG A 13 -13.19 6.36 5.53
C ARG A 13 -14.30 6.67 6.53
N ARG A 14 -15.50 6.08 6.39
CA ARG A 14 -16.60 6.25 7.34
C ARG A 14 -16.24 5.72 8.72
N SER A 15 -15.65 4.53 8.79
CA SER A 15 -15.15 3.97 10.05
C SER A 15 -14.04 4.84 10.66
N SER A 16 -13.16 5.41 9.83
CA SER A 16 -12.16 6.38 10.28
C SER A 16 -12.80 7.60 10.95
N ARG A 17 -13.88 8.16 10.39
CA ARG A 17 -14.59 9.31 10.98
C ARG A 17 -15.24 8.96 12.31
N LEU A 18 -15.90 7.80 12.37
CA LEU A 18 -16.48 7.30 13.62
C LEU A 18 -15.39 7.12 14.68
N LEU A 19 -14.24 6.58 14.28
CA LEU A 19 -13.11 6.36 15.19
C LEU A 19 -12.52 7.68 15.70
N ILE A 20 -12.40 8.70 14.85
CA ILE A 20 -12.00 10.05 15.26
C ILE A 20 -13.01 10.62 16.26
N ALA A 21 -14.33 10.45 16.02
CA ALA A 21 -15.35 10.93 16.95
C ALA A 21 -15.27 10.22 18.31
N LEU A 22 -15.10 8.89 18.32
CA LEU A 22 -14.91 8.11 19.55
C LEU A 22 -13.62 8.50 20.27
N PHE A 23 -12.55 8.80 19.53
CA PHE A 23 -11.30 9.28 20.10
C PHE A 23 -11.47 10.65 20.76
N LEU A 24 -12.13 11.61 20.10
CA LEU A 24 -12.42 12.92 20.70
C LEU A 24 -13.23 12.78 22.00
N LEU A 25 -14.24 11.90 22.01
CA LEU A 25 -15.01 11.59 23.22
C LEU A 25 -14.13 11.00 24.33
N ALA A 26 -13.22 10.07 23.99
CA ALA A 26 -12.29 9.48 24.94
C ALA A 26 -11.31 10.53 25.52
N VAL A 27 -10.79 11.44 24.69
CA VAL A 27 -9.93 12.55 25.15
C VAL A 27 -10.67 13.46 26.11
N ILE A 28 -11.92 13.83 25.80
CA ILE A 28 -12.76 14.63 26.70
C ILE A 28 -12.95 13.92 28.04
N ALA A 29 -13.29 12.62 28.02
CA ALA A 29 -13.47 11.83 29.23
C ALA A 29 -12.18 11.75 30.08
N ILE A 30 -11.02 11.55 29.44
CA ILE A 30 -9.71 11.52 30.10
C ILE A 30 -9.39 12.87 30.74
N VAL A 31 -9.58 13.97 30.01
CA VAL A 31 -9.35 15.33 30.54
C VAL A 31 -10.22 15.59 31.77
N LEU A 32 -11.52 15.24 31.71
CA LEU A 32 -12.42 15.38 32.85
C LEU A 32 -11.96 14.52 34.05
N ALA A 33 -11.57 13.27 33.80
CA ALA A 33 -11.09 12.36 34.83
C ALA A 33 -9.80 12.83 35.50
N VAL A 34 -8.81 13.30 34.72
CA VAL A 34 -7.55 13.83 35.27
C VAL A 34 -7.80 15.08 36.11
N ASN A 35 -8.61 16.02 35.62
CA ASN A 35 -8.98 17.21 36.37
C ASN A 35 -9.68 16.87 37.69
N ALA A 36 -10.66 15.95 37.66
CA ALA A 36 -11.36 15.51 38.86
C ALA A 36 -10.43 14.82 39.87
N ALA A 37 -9.53 13.95 39.39
CA ALA A 37 -8.58 13.25 40.25
C ALA A 37 -7.58 14.22 40.90
N LEU A 38 -7.00 15.14 40.13
CA LEU A 38 -6.03 16.12 40.66
C LEU A 38 -6.70 17.12 41.61
N ALA A 39 -7.91 17.58 41.30
CA ALA A 39 -8.69 18.43 42.21
C ALA A 39 -9.03 17.66 43.51
N GLY A 40 -9.43 16.40 43.42
CA GLY A 40 -9.71 15.55 44.57
C GLY A 40 -8.48 15.34 45.46
N ILE A 41 -7.31 15.10 44.87
CA ILE A 41 -6.05 14.99 45.60
C ILE A 41 -5.70 16.34 46.26
N TYR A 42 -5.84 17.45 45.53
CA TYR A 42 -5.58 18.78 46.06
C TYR A 42 -6.48 19.10 47.27
N PHE A 43 -7.78 18.81 47.17
CA PHE A 43 -8.71 18.99 48.28
C PHE A 43 -8.44 18.05 49.44
N ALA A 44 -8.04 16.81 49.19
CA ALA A 44 -7.66 15.87 50.26
C ALA A 44 -6.45 16.38 51.06
N VAL A 45 -5.48 17.02 50.39
CA VAL A 45 -4.34 17.67 51.05
C VAL A 45 -4.80 18.90 51.83
N LEU A 46 -5.64 19.74 51.23
CA LEU A 46 -6.09 21.00 51.83
C LEU A 46 -7.05 20.80 53.01
N ALA A 47 -7.88 19.75 52.98
CA ALA A 47 -8.75 19.34 54.06
C ALA A 47 -7.95 18.97 55.33
N ARG A 48 -6.75 18.38 55.19
CA ARG A 48 -5.85 18.12 56.32
C ARG A 48 -5.35 19.39 56.99
N HIS A 49 -5.42 20.53 56.31
CA HIS A 49 -5.02 21.85 56.81
C HIS A 49 -6.23 22.74 57.18
N GLY A 50 -7.47 22.22 57.15
CA GLY A 50 -8.68 22.97 57.53
C GLY A 50 -9.12 24.07 56.56
N ALA A 51 -8.36 24.34 55.50
CA ALA A 51 -8.64 25.41 54.53
C ALA A 51 -9.86 25.11 53.63
N TRP A 52 -10.24 23.83 53.47
CA TRP A 52 -11.47 23.45 52.75
C TRP A 52 -12.73 24.05 53.37
N ALA A 53 -12.87 23.98 54.70
CA ALA A 53 -14.05 24.49 55.41
C ALA A 53 -14.20 26.02 55.29
N ARG A 54 -13.11 26.73 54.96
CA ARG A 54 -13.07 28.19 54.90
C ARG A 54 -13.23 28.76 53.48
N TYR A 55 -12.76 28.04 52.46
CA TYR A 55 -12.70 28.55 51.09
C TYR A 55 -13.42 27.67 50.05
N GLY A 56 -13.82 26.44 50.38
CA GLY A 56 -14.50 25.54 49.43
C GLY A 56 -13.77 25.41 48.09
N PHE A 57 -14.48 25.54 46.97
CA PHE A 57 -13.88 25.49 45.62
C PHE A 57 -12.99 26.70 45.28
N SER A 58 -13.12 27.83 45.97
CA SER A 58 -12.23 29.00 45.75
C SER A 58 -10.84 28.79 46.34
N ALA A 59 -10.59 27.64 46.96
CA ALA A 59 -9.30 27.26 47.48
C ALA A 59 -8.34 26.71 46.41
N LEU A 60 -8.86 26.37 45.22
CA LEU A 60 -8.02 26.00 44.08
C LEU A 60 -7.27 27.24 43.55
N PRO A 61 -6.02 27.07 43.06
CA PRO A 61 -5.31 28.14 42.38
C PRO A 61 -6.13 28.69 41.20
N ASN A 62 -6.00 29.99 40.94
CA ASN A 62 -6.54 30.58 39.72
C ASN A 62 -6.02 29.81 38.49
N TYR A 63 -6.92 29.54 37.55
CA TYR A 63 -6.63 28.79 36.33
C TYR A 63 -6.24 27.31 36.51
N PHE A 64 -6.57 26.67 37.65
CA PHE A 64 -6.22 25.27 37.92
C PHE A 64 -6.72 24.30 36.84
N PHE A 65 -7.99 24.41 36.44
CA PHE A 65 -8.58 23.50 35.45
C PHE A 65 -8.07 23.81 34.05
N GLU A 66 -7.87 25.08 33.72
CA GLU A 66 -7.37 25.56 32.44
C GLU A 66 -5.94 25.09 32.20
N THR A 67 -5.06 25.23 33.19
CA THR A 67 -3.66 24.79 33.11
C THR A 67 -3.56 23.26 33.02
N THR A 68 -4.28 22.53 33.88
CA THR A 68 -4.32 21.07 33.85
C THR A 68 -4.83 20.55 32.51
N THR A 69 -5.92 21.12 32.00
CA THR A 69 -6.49 20.77 30.70
C THR A 69 -5.52 21.08 29.57
N ALA A 70 -4.87 22.25 29.58
CA ALA A 70 -3.89 22.62 28.56
C ALA A 70 -2.71 21.64 28.53
N VAL A 71 -2.17 21.23 29.68
CA VAL A 71 -1.06 20.27 29.76
C VAL A 71 -1.47 18.89 29.25
N VAL A 72 -2.62 18.37 29.70
CA VAL A 72 -3.12 17.05 29.25
C VAL A 72 -3.40 17.05 27.74
N LEU A 73 -4.03 18.10 27.22
CA LEU A 73 -4.27 18.24 25.79
C LEU A 73 -2.97 18.37 25.00
N LEU A 74 -2.02 19.19 25.48
CA LEU A 74 -0.71 19.32 24.85
C LEU A 74 0.00 17.97 24.74
N MET A 75 -0.06 17.15 25.78
CA MET A 75 0.53 15.82 25.78
C MET A 75 -0.14 14.86 24.81
N ILE A 76 -1.47 14.75 24.85
CA ILE A 76 -2.21 13.82 24.00
C ILE A 76 -2.16 14.28 22.54
N VAL A 77 -2.53 15.53 22.27
CA VAL A 77 -2.60 16.09 20.91
C VAL A 77 -1.19 16.27 20.35
N GLY A 78 -0.25 16.80 21.14
CA GLY A 78 1.15 16.96 20.73
C GLY A 78 1.81 15.62 20.44
N GLY A 79 1.65 14.62 21.30
CA GLY A 79 2.14 13.26 21.06
C GLY A 79 1.52 12.62 19.81
N THR A 80 0.22 12.82 19.60
CA THR A 80 -0.48 12.34 18.39
C THR A 80 0.06 13.00 17.13
N ILE A 81 0.20 14.33 17.13
CA ILE A 81 0.71 15.11 15.99
C ILE A 81 2.15 14.69 15.68
N GLN A 82 3.01 14.63 16.69
CA GLN A 82 4.40 14.23 16.53
C GLN A 82 4.51 12.84 15.90
N GLN A 83 3.76 11.85 16.41
CA GLN A 83 3.77 10.51 15.85
C GLN A 83 3.24 10.47 14.41
N ILE A 84 2.22 11.25 14.07
CA ILE A 84 1.72 11.35 12.69
C ILE A 84 2.78 11.98 11.78
N LEU A 85 3.51 12.99 12.26
CA LEU A 85 4.61 13.61 11.52
C LEU A 85 5.77 12.63 11.30
N ASP A 86 6.10 11.80 12.30
CA ASP A 86 7.13 10.77 12.19
C ASP A 86 6.75 9.70 11.15
N LEU A 87 5.44 9.39 11.05
CA LEU A 87 4.90 8.42 10.10
C LEU A 87 4.53 8.99 8.72
N ARG A 88 4.73 10.29 8.48
CA ARG A 88 4.33 10.95 7.22
C ARG A 88 5.09 10.43 5.99
N ALA A 89 6.25 9.81 6.20
CA ALA A 89 7.05 9.21 5.12
C ALA A 89 6.49 7.85 4.65
N GLY A 90 5.31 7.44 5.15
CA GLY A 90 4.58 6.28 4.65
C GLY A 90 5.08 4.96 5.22
N GLY A 91 5.01 3.90 4.42
CA GLY A 91 5.35 2.55 4.83
C GLY A 91 6.78 2.41 5.36
N GLU A 92 7.75 3.06 4.72
CA GLU A 92 9.17 3.00 5.12
C GLU A 92 9.44 3.61 6.51
N ALA A 93 8.61 4.56 6.96
CA ALA A 93 8.70 5.09 8.32
C ALA A 93 8.36 4.01 9.35
N VAL A 94 7.32 3.21 9.07
CA VAL A 94 6.90 2.10 9.92
C VAL A 94 7.96 1.01 9.94
N ALA A 95 8.51 0.61 8.78
CA ALA A 95 9.59 -0.37 8.71
C ALA A 95 10.81 0.05 9.55
N ARG A 96 11.25 1.31 9.44
CA ARG A 96 12.36 1.81 10.26
C ARG A 96 12.03 1.84 11.74
N MET A 97 10.79 2.18 12.11
CA MET A 97 10.34 2.18 13.50
C MET A 97 10.39 0.78 14.12
N VAL A 98 10.16 -0.29 13.35
CA VAL A 98 10.31 -1.68 13.83
C VAL A 98 11.71 -2.27 13.63
N GLY A 99 12.66 -1.50 13.09
CA GLY A 99 14.00 -1.99 12.78
C GLY A 99 14.06 -3.02 11.66
N ALA A 100 13.08 -3.03 10.75
CA ALA A 100 13.07 -3.94 9.62
C ALA A 100 14.08 -3.51 8.54
N ARG A 101 14.80 -4.50 8.00
CA ARG A 101 15.80 -4.32 6.94
C ARG A 101 15.13 -4.44 5.57
N PRO A 102 15.41 -3.54 4.61
CA PRO A 102 14.92 -3.72 3.24
C PRO A 102 15.58 -4.96 2.59
N VAL A 103 14.78 -5.73 1.86
CA VAL A 103 15.30 -6.85 1.05
C VAL A 103 15.89 -6.29 -0.23
N ASP A 104 17.08 -6.78 -0.58
CA ASP A 104 17.73 -6.48 -1.85
C ASP A 104 17.03 -7.26 -2.98
N PRO A 105 16.51 -6.59 -4.04
CA PRO A 105 15.96 -7.29 -5.21
C PRO A 105 16.98 -8.24 -5.88
N GLY A 106 18.28 -7.97 -5.74
CA GLY A 106 19.39 -8.81 -6.19
C GLY A 106 19.84 -9.89 -5.20
N THR A 107 19.12 -10.08 -4.08
CA THR A 107 19.50 -11.02 -3.02
C THR A 107 19.78 -12.42 -3.55
N ARG A 108 20.77 -13.08 -2.96
CA ARG A 108 21.11 -14.49 -3.23
C ARG A 108 20.49 -15.44 -2.20
N ASP A 109 19.89 -14.93 -1.13
CA ASP A 109 19.22 -15.74 -0.12
C ASP A 109 17.96 -16.38 -0.76
N PRO A 110 17.84 -17.72 -0.79
CA PRO A 110 16.68 -18.40 -1.34
C PRO A 110 15.36 -18.00 -0.66
N LEU A 111 15.39 -17.73 0.64
CA LEU A 111 14.19 -17.36 1.39
C LEU A 111 13.68 -15.98 1.00
N GLU A 112 14.61 -15.02 0.86
CA GLU A 112 14.27 -13.67 0.40
C GLU A 112 13.85 -13.66 -1.07
N ARG A 113 14.49 -14.45 -1.93
CA ARG A 113 14.04 -14.63 -3.33
C ARG A 113 12.63 -15.17 -3.42
N ARG A 114 12.31 -16.18 -2.61
CA ARG A 114 10.96 -16.74 -2.53
C ARG A 114 9.94 -15.68 -2.12
N LEU A 115 10.28 -14.83 -1.15
CA LEU A 115 9.43 -13.71 -0.74
C LEU A 115 9.17 -12.73 -1.88
N LEU A 116 10.22 -12.32 -2.60
CA LEU A 116 10.09 -11.39 -3.74
C LEU A 116 9.18 -11.96 -4.83
N ASN A 117 9.39 -13.23 -5.22
CA ASN A 117 8.54 -13.91 -6.20
C ASN A 117 7.08 -13.94 -5.75
N VAL A 118 6.82 -14.29 -4.48
CA VAL A 118 5.46 -14.32 -3.93
C VAL A 118 4.81 -12.93 -3.94
N ILE A 119 5.56 -11.88 -3.61
CA ILE A 119 5.06 -10.50 -3.64
C ILE A 119 4.71 -10.08 -5.08
N GLU A 120 5.54 -10.42 -6.06
CA GLU A 120 5.27 -10.14 -7.48
C GLU A 120 4.02 -10.87 -7.97
N GLU A 121 3.85 -12.14 -7.60
CA GLU A 121 2.67 -12.92 -7.93
C GLU A 121 1.39 -12.32 -7.34
N MET A 122 1.44 -11.86 -6.07
CA MET A 122 0.30 -11.23 -5.43
C MET A 122 0.02 -9.82 -5.98
N ALA A 123 1.04 -9.09 -6.41
CA ALA A 123 0.89 -7.82 -7.11
C ALA A 123 0.13 -7.98 -8.42
N LEU A 124 0.49 -9.00 -9.21
CA LEU A 124 -0.24 -9.36 -10.43
C LEU A 124 -1.67 -9.81 -10.12
N ALA A 125 -1.87 -10.70 -9.13
CA ALA A 125 -3.20 -11.21 -8.80
C ALA A 125 -4.17 -10.13 -8.30
N SER A 126 -3.66 -9.10 -7.64
CA SER A 126 -4.45 -8.00 -7.08
C SER A 126 -4.50 -6.74 -7.96
N GLY A 127 -3.73 -6.70 -9.05
CA GLY A 127 -3.68 -5.58 -9.99
C GLY A 127 -3.05 -4.31 -9.41
N ILE A 128 -2.23 -4.41 -8.36
CA ILE A 128 -1.50 -3.28 -7.77
C ILE A 128 0.01 -3.44 -7.96
N PRO A 129 0.80 -2.36 -7.93
CA PRO A 129 2.26 -2.46 -8.06
C PRO A 129 2.88 -3.26 -6.92
N ALA A 130 3.95 -4.00 -7.21
CA ALA A 130 4.68 -4.75 -6.20
C ALA A 130 5.23 -3.80 -5.10
N PRO A 131 4.81 -3.96 -3.83
CA PRO A 131 5.35 -3.20 -2.71
C PRO A 131 6.78 -3.64 -2.40
N ARG A 132 7.55 -2.76 -1.76
CA ARG A 132 8.91 -3.11 -1.31
C ARG A 132 8.84 -4.13 -0.17
N ALA A 133 9.73 -5.12 -0.22
CA ALA A 133 9.85 -6.15 0.81
C ALA A 133 10.83 -5.74 1.92
N TYR A 134 10.47 -6.01 3.17
CA TYR A 134 11.28 -5.81 4.35
C TYR A 134 11.28 -7.07 5.22
N VAL A 135 12.38 -7.32 5.92
CA VAL A 135 12.54 -8.46 6.82
C VAL A 135 12.92 -8.00 8.22
N LEU A 136 12.27 -8.58 9.23
CA LEU A 136 12.68 -8.50 10.63
C LEU A 136 13.56 -9.71 10.96
N ASP A 137 14.87 -9.49 10.98
CA ASP A 137 15.87 -10.56 11.07
C ASP A 137 15.89 -11.28 12.43
N VAL A 138 15.54 -10.57 13.51
CA VAL A 138 15.66 -11.07 14.91
C VAL A 138 14.43 -11.86 15.36
N GLU A 139 13.33 -11.78 14.62
CA GLU A 139 12.03 -12.31 15.05
C GLU A 139 11.81 -13.75 14.55
N GLY A 140 11.76 -14.70 15.49
CA GLY A 140 11.55 -16.14 15.21
C GLY A 140 10.09 -16.57 15.05
N GLY A 141 9.13 -15.75 15.49
CA GLY A 141 7.70 -15.99 15.31
C GLY A 141 7.24 -15.76 13.85
N ILE A 142 6.11 -16.34 13.47
CA ILE A 142 5.52 -16.16 12.12
C ILE A 142 4.68 -14.89 12.11
N ASN A 143 5.14 -13.87 11.40
CA ASN A 143 4.49 -12.57 11.33
C ASN A 143 4.72 -11.88 9.98
N ALA A 144 3.71 -11.13 9.54
CA ALA A 144 3.78 -10.23 8.42
C ALA A 144 2.91 -9.00 8.69
N PHE A 145 3.17 -7.90 7.98
CA PHE A 145 2.30 -6.74 7.93
C PHE A 145 2.53 -5.87 6.69
N ALA A 146 1.48 -5.20 6.20
CA ALA A 146 1.55 -4.13 5.23
C ALA A 146 1.43 -2.74 5.86
N ALA A 147 2.23 -1.78 5.36
CA ALA A 147 2.22 -0.39 5.85
C ALA A 147 2.34 0.61 4.71
N GLY A 148 1.66 1.76 4.83
CA GLY A 148 1.63 2.80 3.80
C GLY A 148 0.48 3.79 4.00
N LEU A 149 0.54 4.94 3.33
CA LEU A 149 -0.58 5.89 3.25
C LEU A 149 -1.45 5.64 2.01
N HIS A 150 -0.81 5.19 0.93
CA HIS A 150 -1.37 4.85 -0.36
C HIS A 150 -0.78 3.52 -0.87
N PRO A 151 -1.42 2.85 -1.85
CA PRO A 151 -0.84 1.66 -2.48
C PRO A 151 0.54 1.92 -3.12
N SER A 152 0.79 3.14 -3.59
CA SER A 152 2.06 3.53 -4.22
C SER A 152 3.25 3.56 -3.26
N ASP A 153 3.04 3.87 -1.97
CA ASP A 153 4.06 3.87 -0.92
C ASP A 153 3.96 2.67 0.01
N ALA A 154 3.16 1.67 -0.37
CA ALA A 154 3.02 0.43 0.39
C ALA A 154 4.35 -0.33 0.48
N ILE A 155 4.57 -0.91 1.64
CA ILE A 155 5.60 -1.89 1.93
C ILE A 155 4.95 -3.15 2.50
N VAL A 156 5.64 -4.28 2.38
CA VAL A 156 5.31 -5.53 3.08
C VAL A 156 6.51 -5.94 3.90
N THR A 157 6.29 -6.13 5.20
CA THR A 157 7.31 -6.58 6.14
C THR A 157 6.98 -7.98 6.62
N VAL A 158 7.97 -8.87 6.64
CA VAL A 158 7.83 -10.25 7.17
C VAL A 158 8.90 -10.53 8.21
N THR A 159 8.66 -11.46 9.13
CA THR A 159 9.68 -11.91 10.07
C THR A 159 10.56 -13.01 9.48
N ARG A 160 11.77 -13.18 10.01
CA ARG A 160 12.63 -14.31 9.68
C ARG A 160 11.94 -15.64 9.98
N GLY A 161 11.17 -15.72 11.06
CA GLY A 161 10.34 -16.88 11.39
C GLY A 161 9.30 -17.22 10.31
N ALA A 162 8.63 -16.23 9.72
CA ALA A 162 7.71 -16.47 8.60
C ALA A 162 8.45 -17.04 7.38
N LEU A 163 9.64 -16.53 7.07
CA LEU A 163 10.46 -17.02 5.97
C LEU A 163 11.00 -18.42 6.20
N ALA A 164 11.39 -18.77 7.42
CA ALA A 164 11.98 -20.08 7.73
C ALA A 164 10.92 -21.18 7.92
N ARG A 165 9.76 -20.86 8.50
CA ARG A 165 8.76 -21.86 8.93
C ARG A 165 7.60 -22.05 7.95
N LEU A 166 7.32 -21.07 7.09
CA LEU A 166 6.25 -21.18 6.10
C LEU A 166 6.78 -21.78 4.80
N ASN A 167 6.00 -22.69 4.22
CA ASN A 167 6.23 -23.14 2.85
C ASN A 167 5.80 -22.06 1.85
N ARG A 168 6.01 -22.30 0.56
CA ARG A 168 5.72 -21.31 -0.48
C ARG A 168 4.23 -20.91 -0.51
N ASP A 169 3.33 -21.88 -0.42
CA ASP A 169 1.88 -21.65 -0.51
C ASP A 169 1.34 -20.96 0.75
N GLU A 170 1.88 -21.33 1.91
CA GLU A 170 1.57 -20.68 3.18
C GLU A 170 2.04 -19.23 3.19
N LEU A 171 3.28 -18.97 2.73
CA LEU A 171 3.80 -17.61 2.57
C LEU A 171 2.94 -16.83 1.57
N GLN A 172 2.53 -17.44 0.45
CA GLN A 172 1.63 -16.83 -0.52
C GLN A 172 0.27 -16.47 0.09
N GLY A 173 -0.29 -17.33 0.95
CA GLY A 173 -1.52 -17.04 1.70
C GLY A 173 -1.36 -15.85 2.66
N VAL A 174 -0.25 -15.78 3.39
CA VAL A 174 0.05 -14.66 4.29
C VAL A 174 0.23 -13.36 3.51
N ILE A 175 1.03 -13.37 2.44
CA ILE A 175 1.22 -12.18 1.60
C ILE A 175 -0.09 -11.77 0.93
N GLY A 176 -0.90 -12.73 0.44
CA GLY A 176 -2.23 -12.44 -0.11
C GLY A 176 -3.18 -11.77 0.89
N HIS A 177 -3.09 -12.14 2.17
CA HIS A 177 -3.82 -11.48 3.26
C HIS A 177 -3.35 -10.03 3.43
N GLU A 178 -2.04 -9.78 3.46
CA GLU A 178 -1.48 -8.42 3.53
C GLU A 178 -1.85 -7.55 2.32
N PHE A 179 -1.87 -8.12 1.12
CA PHE A 179 -2.32 -7.44 -0.09
C PHE A 179 -3.80 -7.03 0.00
N SER A 180 -4.64 -7.80 0.69
CA SER A 180 -6.03 -7.40 0.96
C SER A 180 -6.07 -6.12 1.80
N HIS A 181 -5.19 -5.95 2.80
CA HIS A 181 -5.12 -4.70 3.56
C HIS A 181 -4.65 -3.50 2.73
N ILE A 182 -3.74 -3.71 1.77
CA ILE A 182 -3.32 -2.68 0.82
C ILE A 182 -4.51 -2.26 -0.06
N LEU A 183 -5.19 -3.25 -0.64
CA LEU A 183 -6.34 -3.07 -1.53
C LEU A 183 -7.52 -2.41 -0.79
N ASN A 184 -7.87 -2.87 0.39
CA ASN A 184 -9.00 -2.33 1.17
C ASN A 184 -8.72 -0.92 1.77
N GLY A 185 -7.48 -0.44 1.69
CA GLY A 185 -7.07 0.87 2.20
C GLY A 185 -6.95 0.93 3.72
N ASP A 186 -6.57 -0.20 4.33
CA ASP A 186 -6.49 -0.38 5.79
C ASP A 186 -5.27 0.33 6.37
N MET A 187 -4.18 0.37 5.60
CA MET A 187 -2.89 0.90 6.04
C MET A 187 -2.97 2.33 6.59
N GLY A 188 -3.66 3.24 5.87
CA GLY A 188 -3.78 4.64 6.28
C GLY A 188 -4.60 4.84 7.56
N LEU A 189 -5.62 3.99 7.80
CA LEU A 189 -6.34 3.97 9.07
C LEU A 189 -5.42 3.45 10.19
N ASN A 190 -4.69 2.37 9.93
CA ASN A 190 -3.76 1.76 10.88
C ASN A 190 -2.65 2.73 11.31
N LEU A 191 -2.11 3.55 10.40
CA LEU A 191 -1.14 4.61 10.72
C LEU A 191 -1.73 5.70 11.62
N ARG A 192 -2.96 6.16 11.36
CA ARG A 192 -3.63 7.16 12.21
C ARG A 192 -3.91 6.61 13.61
N LEU A 193 -4.26 5.33 13.70
CA LEU A 193 -4.46 4.63 14.96
C LEU A 193 -3.18 4.57 15.79
N ILE A 194 -2.03 4.33 15.17
CA ILE A 194 -0.73 4.37 15.84
C ILE A 194 -0.49 5.75 16.44
N GLY A 195 -0.75 6.82 15.68
CA GLY A 195 -0.63 8.20 16.15
C GLY A 195 -1.48 8.49 17.38
N VAL A 196 -2.77 8.16 17.29
CA VAL A 196 -3.75 8.35 18.38
C VAL A 196 -3.36 7.56 19.64
N LEU A 197 -2.98 6.30 19.49
CA LEU A 197 -2.58 5.45 20.63
C LEU A 197 -1.30 5.96 21.29
N GLN A 198 -0.36 6.49 20.51
CA GLN A 198 0.87 7.09 21.05
C GLN A 198 0.57 8.32 21.92
N GLY A 199 -0.38 9.18 21.51
CA GLY A 199 -0.80 10.33 22.31
C GLY A 199 -1.38 9.92 23.67
N LEU A 200 -2.21 8.86 23.70
CA LEU A 200 -2.77 8.31 24.94
C LEU A 200 -1.69 7.64 25.81
N LEU A 201 -0.76 6.91 25.19
CA LEU A 201 0.36 6.26 25.86
C LEU A 201 1.27 7.28 26.54
N LEU A 202 1.52 8.44 25.92
CA LEU A 202 2.36 9.49 26.47
C LEU A 202 1.83 9.97 27.84
N LEU A 203 0.51 10.05 28.01
CA LEU A 203 -0.11 10.39 29.30
C LEU A 203 0.18 9.32 30.37
N ALA A 204 0.07 8.04 30.02
CA ALA A 204 0.41 6.94 30.94
C ALA A 204 1.90 6.96 31.31
N LEU A 205 2.79 7.17 30.33
CA LEU A 205 4.24 7.26 30.57
C LEU A 205 4.60 8.44 31.47
N PHE A 206 3.90 9.56 31.35
CA PHE A 206 4.08 10.70 32.25
C PHE A 206 3.61 10.41 33.68
N GLY A 207 2.48 9.73 33.85
CA GLY A 207 2.05 9.25 35.18
C GLY A 207 3.11 8.33 35.82
N ARG A 208 3.73 7.45 35.02
CA ARG A 208 4.85 6.59 35.47
C ARG A 208 6.07 7.42 35.86
N PHE A 209 6.41 8.43 35.07
CA PHE A 209 7.51 9.36 35.35
C PHE A 209 7.28 10.13 36.66
N LEU A 210 6.07 10.68 36.88
CA LEU A 210 5.69 11.34 38.14
C LEU A 210 5.80 10.39 39.33
N THR A 211 5.33 9.14 39.17
CA THR A 211 5.43 8.10 40.20
C THR A 211 6.90 7.79 40.53
N ALA A 212 7.77 7.68 39.52
CA ALA A 212 9.20 7.44 39.70
C ALA A 212 9.91 8.59 40.44
N ILE A 213 9.57 9.85 40.15
CA ILE A 213 10.10 11.00 40.91
C ILE A 213 9.60 10.98 42.35
N GLY A 214 8.32 10.66 42.56
CA GLY A 214 7.74 10.50 43.90
C GLY A 214 8.41 9.41 44.73
N ASN A 215 8.83 8.31 44.08
CA ASN A 215 9.46 7.16 44.75
C ASN A 215 10.97 7.38 45.04
N SER A 216 11.69 8.09 44.16
CA SER A 216 13.14 8.33 44.28
C SER A 216 13.57 9.23 45.45
N ARG A 217 12.63 9.88 46.16
CA ARG A 217 12.90 10.87 47.22
C ARG A 217 12.56 10.37 48.63
N GLU A 218 12.57 9.06 48.87
CA GLU A 218 12.26 8.40 50.15
C GLU A 218 13.09 8.83 51.39
N ARG A 219 14.11 9.69 51.25
CA ARG A 219 14.88 10.19 52.40
C ARG A 219 14.31 11.42 53.11
N SER A 220 13.23 12.03 52.61
CA SER A 220 12.56 13.15 53.27
C SER A 220 11.04 12.94 53.30
N ARG A 221 10.49 12.74 54.52
CA ARG A 221 9.04 12.71 54.79
C ARG A 221 8.43 14.11 54.65
N ASP A 222 8.55 14.71 53.49
CA ASP A 222 7.83 15.94 53.17
C ASP A 222 6.47 15.63 52.55
N SER A 223 5.47 16.42 52.93
CA SER A 223 4.08 16.32 52.48
C SER A 223 3.96 16.38 50.95
N GLY A 224 4.78 17.20 50.28
CA GLY A 224 4.77 17.36 48.82
C GLY A 224 5.17 16.11 48.03
N THR A 225 6.03 15.25 48.59
CA THR A 225 6.51 14.03 47.91
C THR A 225 5.41 12.99 47.79
N SER A 226 4.56 12.87 48.81
CA SER A 226 3.41 11.95 48.83
C SER A 226 2.32 12.36 47.84
N VAL A 227 2.11 13.67 47.64
CA VAL A 227 1.14 14.22 46.70
C VAL A 227 1.55 13.94 45.26
N LEU A 228 2.84 14.09 44.94
CA LEU A 228 3.36 13.80 43.61
C LEU A 228 3.21 12.32 43.23
N LEU A 229 3.43 11.41 44.19
CA LEU A 229 3.25 9.97 43.99
C LEU A 229 1.76 9.61 43.76
N LEU A 230 0.84 10.16 44.56
CA LEU A 230 -0.61 9.97 44.40
C LEU A 230 -1.10 10.53 43.06
N ALA A 231 -0.65 11.72 42.67
CA ALA A 231 -0.96 12.32 41.38
C ALA A 231 -0.41 11.48 40.22
N GLY A 232 0.83 10.99 40.35
CA GLY A 232 1.46 10.11 39.37
C GLY A 232 0.68 8.81 39.17
N LEU A 233 0.28 8.15 40.25
CA LEU A 233 -0.54 6.93 40.20
C LEU A 233 -1.93 7.17 39.59
N ALA A 234 -2.57 8.29 39.93
CA ALA A 234 -3.88 8.65 39.37
C ALA A 234 -3.78 8.89 37.85
N VAL A 235 -2.81 9.69 37.40
CA VAL A 235 -2.58 9.95 35.98
C VAL A 235 -2.18 8.67 35.23
N LEU A 236 -1.37 7.81 35.85
CA LEU A 236 -0.98 6.51 35.30
C LEU A 236 -2.20 5.61 35.08
N ALA A 237 -3.06 5.48 36.09
CA ALA A 237 -4.27 4.67 36.02
C ALA A 237 -5.23 5.19 34.94
N ILE A 238 -5.50 6.51 34.92
CA ILE A 238 -6.37 7.13 33.91
C ILE A 238 -5.77 6.98 32.51
N GLY A 239 -4.46 7.17 32.36
CA GLY A 239 -3.75 6.98 31.10
C GLY A 239 -3.90 5.55 30.56
N TYR A 240 -3.70 4.53 31.40
CA TYR A 240 -3.90 3.13 31.01
C TYR A 240 -5.35 2.79 30.69
N ILE A 241 -6.32 3.36 31.41
CA ILE A 241 -7.74 3.23 31.06
C ILE A 241 -8.01 3.83 29.67
N GLY A 242 -7.42 4.99 29.36
CA GLY A 242 -7.48 5.59 28.03
C GLY A 242 -6.91 4.68 26.95
N VAL A 243 -5.72 4.10 27.19
CA VAL A 243 -5.10 3.12 26.28
C VAL A 243 -5.99 1.87 26.11
N PHE A 244 -6.59 1.36 27.19
CA PHE A 244 -7.51 0.23 27.16
C PHE A 244 -8.74 0.50 26.28
N PHE A 245 -9.41 1.63 26.44
CA PHE A 245 -10.56 1.98 25.60
C PHE A 245 -10.15 2.27 24.15
N GLY A 246 -8.97 2.86 23.93
CA GLY A 246 -8.39 2.99 22.60
C GLY A 246 -8.20 1.64 21.91
N ARG A 247 -7.69 0.63 22.64
CA ARG A 247 -7.57 -0.76 22.15
C ARG A 247 -8.92 -1.38 21.86
N LEU A 248 -9.93 -1.16 22.71
CA LEU A 248 -11.28 -1.71 22.52
C LEU A 248 -11.96 -1.17 21.25
N ILE A 249 -11.91 0.15 21.06
CA ILE A 249 -12.45 0.82 19.86
C ILE A 249 -11.80 0.22 18.61
N LYS A 250 -10.47 0.10 18.63
CA LYS A 250 -9.70 -0.47 17.53
C LYS A 250 -10.03 -1.93 17.24
N ALA A 251 -10.10 -2.78 18.26
CA ALA A 251 -10.43 -4.20 18.11
C ALA A 251 -11.82 -4.41 17.49
N SER A 252 -12.78 -3.53 17.80
CA SER A 252 -14.11 -3.59 17.21
C SER A 252 -14.13 -3.31 15.70
N VAL A 253 -13.25 -2.44 15.21
CA VAL A 253 -13.14 -2.06 13.80
C VAL A 253 -12.26 -3.03 13.00
N SER A 254 -11.25 -3.65 13.63
CA SER A 254 -10.29 -4.55 12.95
C SER A 254 -10.89 -5.92 12.63
N ARG A 255 -11.65 -6.53 13.56
CA ARG A 255 -12.07 -7.94 13.45
C ARG A 255 -12.81 -8.30 12.15
N GLN A 256 -13.70 -7.43 11.68
CA GLN A 256 -14.44 -7.68 10.42
C GLN A 256 -13.52 -7.62 9.19
N ARG A 257 -12.46 -6.81 9.25
CA ARG A 257 -11.49 -6.64 8.17
C ARG A 257 -10.57 -7.85 8.05
N GLU A 258 -10.17 -8.44 9.18
CA GLU A 258 -9.39 -9.68 9.21
C GLU A 258 -10.12 -10.83 8.50
N PHE A 259 -11.42 -11.01 8.75
CA PHE A 259 -12.20 -12.05 8.07
C PHE A 259 -12.32 -11.81 6.57
N LEU A 260 -12.43 -10.54 6.16
CA LEU A 260 -12.46 -10.17 4.75
C LEU A 260 -11.09 -10.41 4.11
N ALA A 261 -10.00 -10.08 4.81
CA ALA A 261 -8.64 -10.30 4.35
C ALA A 261 -8.32 -11.79 4.16
N ASP A 262 -8.78 -12.65 5.08
CA ASP A 262 -8.70 -14.11 4.92
C ASP A 262 -9.43 -14.60 3.67
N ALA A 263 -10.67 -14.14 3.46
CA ALA A 263 -11.44 -14.51 2.28
C ALA A 263 -10.81 -14.01 0.97
N SER A 264 -10.29 -12.77 0.96
CA SER A 264 -9.56 -12.20 -0.17
C SER A 264 -8.26 -12.95 -0.46
N SER A 265 -7.52 -13.35 0.57
CA SER A 265 -6.32 -14.17 0.41
C SER A 265 -6.65 -15.47 -0.33
N VAL A 266 -7.70 -16.19 0.10
CA VAL A 266 -8.17 -17.40 -0.60
C VAL A 266 -8.62 -17.09 -2.03
N GLN A 267 -9.21 -15.92 -2.31
CA GLN A 267 -9.57 -15.52 -3.67
C GLN A 267 -8.35 -15.25 -4.56
N PHE A 268 -7.31 -14.61 -4.02
CA PHE A 268 -6.08 -14.31 -4.75
C PHE A 268 -5.26 -15.56 -5.03
N THR A 269 -5.06 -16.41 -4.01
CA THR A 269 -4.25 -17.62 -4.11
C THR A 269 -5.00 -18.80 -4.72
N ARG A 270 -6.34 -18.78 -4.66
CA ARG A 270 -7.21 -19.94 -4.95
C ARG A 270 -6.87 -21.18 -4.12
N ASN A 271 -6.16 -20.99 -3.01
CA ASN A 271 -5.70 -22.06 -2.14
C ASN A 271 -6.07 -21.74 -0.68
N PRO A 272 -7.13 -22.36 -0.13
CA PRO A 272 -7.50 -22.17 1.27
C PRO A 272 -6.43 -22.69 2.25
N ASP A 273 -5.65 -23.70 1.85
CA ASP A 273 -4.57 -24.26 2.66
C ASP A 273 -3.38 -23.31 2.78
N GLY A 274 -3.23 -22.32 1.90
CA GLY A 274 -2.19 -21.29 2.03
C GLY A 274 -2.33 -20.49 3.33
N ILE A 275 -3.36 -19.64 3.41
CA ILE A 275 -3.62 -18.86 4.63
C ILE A 275 -4.03 -19.76 5.80
N GLY A 276 -4.81 -20.81 5.54
CA GLY A 276 -5.25 -21.75 6.57
C GLY A 276 -4.09 -22.52 7.21
N GLY A 277 -3.11 -22.97 6.42
CA GLY A 277 -1.90 -23.66 6.92
C GLY A 277 -1.02 -22.75 7.77
N ALA A 278 -0.79 -21.52 7.30
CA ALA A 278 -0.05 -20.52 8.06
C ALA A 278 -0.69 -20.22 9.43
N LEU A 279 -2.02 -20.03 9.47
CA LEU A 279 -2.75 -19.80 10.72
C LEU A 279 -2.72 -21.01 11.66
N ARG A 280 -2.70 -22.23 11.14
CA ARG A 280 -2.54 -23.45 11.95
C ARG A 280 -1.16 -23.53 12.60
N LYS A 281 -0.11 -23.11 11.88
CA LYS A 281 1.28 -23.05 12.41
C LYS A 281 1.45 -21.96 13.46
N ILE A 282 0.83 -20.80 13.26
CA ILE A 282 0.83 -19.71 14.26
C ILE A 282 0.16 -20.16 15.55
N GLY A 283 -1.00 -20.81 15.45
CA GLY A 283 -1.68 -21.37 16.62
C GLY A 283 -0.86 -22.43 17.35
N GLY A 284 -0.01 -23.18 16.63
CA GLY A 284 0.96 -24.10 17.22
C GLY A 284 2.06 -23.38 18.01
N LEU A 285 2.71 -22.38 17.41
CA LEU A 285 3.77 -21.58 18.05
C LEU A 285 3.29 -20.84 19.30
N ASP A 286 2.09 -20.29 19.26
CA ASP A 286 1.49 -19.58 20.38
C ASP A 286 1.24 -20.52 21.57
N ALA A 287 0.87 -21.78 21.31
CA ALA A 287 0.69 -22.79 22.33
C ALA A 287 2.00 -23.24 23.00
N GLU A 288 3.12 -23.13 22.27
CA GLU A 288 4.48 -23.45 22.72
C GLU A 288 5.22 -22.25 23.35
N GLY A 289 4.60 -21.05 23.36
CA GLY A 289 5.17 -19.83 23.94
C GLY A 289 6.19 -19.10 23.03
N GLY A 290 6.32 -19.50 21.76
CA GLY A 290 7.31 -18.98 20.80
C GLY A 290 6.83 -17.88 19.84
N GLY A 291 5.55 -17.47 19.91
CA GLY A 291 4.95 -16.49 18.99
C GLY A 291 5.15 -15.01 19.32
N ALA A 292 5.69 -14.68 20.50
CA ALA A 292 5.75 -13.31 21.00
C ALA A 292 6.91 -12.50 20.39
N VAL A 293 6.59 -11.37 19.77
CA VAL A 293 7.54 -10.39 19.23
C VAL A 293 7.96 -9.44 20.35
N ASN A 294 9.25 -9.39 20.68
CA ASN A 294 9.75 -8.51 21.76
C ASN A 294 10.33 -7.21 21.17
N HIS A 295 9.46 -6.24 20.87
CA HIS A 295 9.88 -4.93 20.35
C HIS A 295 9.49 -3.76 21.27
N ILE A 296 10.28 -2.68 21.32
CA ILE A 296 9.98 -1.50 22.17
C ILE A 296 8.66 -0.81 21.76
N HIS A 297 8.30 -0.93 20.47
CA HIS A 297 7.03 -0.45 19.91
C HIS A 297 5.95 -1.54 19.76
N ALA A 298 6.19 -2.73 20.33
CA ALA A 298 5.28 -3.88 20.35
C ALA A 298 3.83 -3.49 20.66
N GLU A 299 3.61 -2.77 21.76
CA GLU A 299 2.27 -2.44 22.22
C GLU A 299 1.51 -1.55 21.22
N THR A 300 2.18 -0.56 20.65
CA THR A 300 1.58 0.40 19.70
C THR A 300 1.33 -0.24 18.34
N LEU A 301 2.14 -1.23 17.95
CA LEU A 301 2.10 -1.86 16.62
C LEU A 301 1.40 -3.22 16.57
N SER A 302 0.96 -3.76 17.71
CA SER A 302 0.27 -5.05 17.90
C SER A 302 -0.88 -5.42 16.95
N HIS A 303 -1.38 -4.49 16.15
CA HIS A 303 -2.42 -4.70 15.13
C HIS A 303 -1.92 -4.77 13.71
N MET A 304 -0.68 -4.35 13.45
CA MET A 304 -0.09 -4.51 12.14
C MET A 304 0.35 -5.97 11.98
N PHE A 305 0.88 -6.57 13.03
CA PHE A 305 1.38 -7.93 13.02
C PHE A 305 0.25 -8.97 13.02
N MET A 306 0.39 -10.00 12.18
CA MET A 306 -0.59 -11.08 12.01
C MET A 306 -0.77 -12.00 13.25
N ALA A 307 0.26 -12.16 14.08
CA ALA A 307 0.25 -12.92 15.32
C ALA A 307 0.40 -12.00 16.55
N PRO A 308 -0.16 -12.39 17.71
CA PRO A 308 -0.14 -11.56 18.92
C PRO A 308 1.29 -11.40 19.47
N ILE A 309 1.65 -10.16 19.78
CA ILE A 309 3.00 -9.76 20.21
C ILE A 309 3.32 -10.15 21.66
N SER A 310 2.33 -10.54 22.46
CA SER A 310 2.50 -10.95 23.87
C SER A 310 1.40 -11.91 24.33
N LEU A 311 1.77 -12.89 25.17
CA LEU A 311 0.86 -13.85 25.82
C LEU A 311 -0.24 -13.18 26.67
N SER A 312 0.00 -11.97 27.20
CA SER A 312 -1.00 -11.17 27.95
C SER A 312 -2.06 -10.53 27.04
N LEU A 313 -1.76 -10.39 25.75
CA LEU A 313 -2.61 -9.78 24.71
C LEU A 313 -3.25 -10.82 23.78
N ALA A 314 -2.97 -12.11 23.97
CA ALA A 314 -3.37 -13.20 23.08
C ALA A 314 -4.83 -13.67 23.24
N SER A 315 -5.56 -13.23 24.28
CA SER A 315 -6.95 -13.66 24.49
C SER A 315 -7.84 -12.58 25.12
N GLY A 316 -9.07 -12.48 24.62
CA GLY A 316 -10.13 -11.62 25.18
C GLY A 316 -10.66 -10.54 24.24
N ILE A 317 -11.51 -9.67 24.79
CA ILE A 317 -12.26 -8.63 24.06
C ILE A 317 -11.33 -7.60 23.37
N LEU A 318 -10.09 -7.45 23.86
CA LEU A 318 -9.05 -6.50 23.41
C LEU A 318 -8.12 -7.03 22.30
N ALA A 319 -8.24 -8.29 21.88
CA ALA A 319 -7.40 -8.84 20.82
C ALA A 319 -7.65 -8.05 19.51
N SER A 320 -6.57 -7.55 18.89
CA SER A 320 -6.60 -6.89 17.57
C SER A 320 -7.08 -7.86 16.49
N HIS A 321 -6.85 -9.16 16.69
CA HIS A 321 -7.22 -10.25 15.79
C HIS A 321 -8.41 -11.06 16.32
N PRO A 322 -9.31 -11.53 15.44
CA PRO A 322 -10.30 -12.53 15.81
C PRO A 322 -9.61 -13.82 16.28
N PRO A 323 -10.30 -14.62 17.12
CA PRO A 323 -9.74 -15.89 17.59
C PRO A 323 -9.40 -16.81 16.39
N LEU A 324 -8.19 -17.38 16.39
CA LEU A 324 -7.67 -18.22 15.30
C LEU A 324 -8.63 -19.36 14.92
N ARG A 325 -9.26 -19.99 15.92
CA ARG A 325 -10.26 -21.05 15.69
C ARG A 325 -11.44 -20.59 14.84
N GLU A 326 -11.92 -19.36 15.01
CA GLU A 326 -13.02 -18.81 14.22
C GLU A 326 -12.57 -18.50 12.79
N ARG A 327 -11.36 -17.94 12.61
CA ARG A 327 -10.77 -17.72 11.27
C ARG A 327 -10.64 -19.03 10.51
N LEU A 328 -10.05 -20.05 11.14
CA LEU A 328 -9.90 -21.39 10.57
C LEU A 328 -11.25 -22.05 10.25
N ARG A 329 -12.25 -21.92 11.13
CA ARG A 329 -13.60 -22.44 10.87
C ARG A 329 -14.24 -21.78 9.65
N ARG A 330 -14.01 -20.49 9.41
CA ARG A 330 -14.55 -19.79 8.22
C ARG A 330 -13.84 -20.19 6.93
N ILE A 331 -12.52 -20.45 7.00
CA ILE A 331 -11.73 -20.89 5.84
C ILE A 331 -12.10 -22.33 5.44
N TYR A 332 -12.13 -23.26 6.41
CA TYR A 332 -12.33 -24.69 6.14
C TYR A 332 -13.78 -25.17 6.25
N GLY A 333 -14.69 -24.35 6.80
CA GLY A 333 -16.07 -24.75 7.12
C GLY A 333 -16.19 -25.74 8.30
N ARG A 334 -15.06 -26.18 8.87
CA ARG A 334 -14.98 -27.16 9.97
C ARG A 334 -13.84 -26.79 10.95
N PRO A 335 -13.89 -27.27 12.20
CA PRO A 335 -12.75 -27.19 13.10
C PRO A 335 -11.55 -27.96 12.52
N VAL A 336 -10.35 -27.41 12.70
CA VAL A 336 -9.08 -28.03 12.28
C VAL A 336 -8.05 -27.88 13.40
N GLU A 337 -7.12 -28.83 13.47
CA GLU A 337 -6.05 -28.86 14.49
C GLU A 337 -4.90 -27.94 14.13
N TYR A 338 -4.18 -27.44 15.13
CA TYR A 338 -2.94 -26.68 14.92
C TYR A 338 -1.82 -27.58 14.38
N LEU A 339 -0.88 -26.96 13.68
CA LEU A 339 0.26 -27.65 13.08
C LEU A 339 1.55 -27.27 13.82
N PRO A 340 2.53 -28.19 13.92
CA PRO A 340 3.87 -27.81 14.32
C PRO A 340 4.45 -26.83 13.30
N ALA A 341 5.25 -25.90 13.77
CA ALA A 341 5.81 -24.83 12.96
C ALA A 341 7.34 -24.91 12.93
N ASP A 342 7.86 -26.11 12.69
CA ASP A 342 9.29 -26.34 12.58
C ASP A 342 9.88 -25.51 11.43
N GLU A 343 11.16 -25.14 11.57
CA GLU A 343 11.88 -24.50 10.47
C GLU A 343 12.02 -25.50 9.33
N LEU A 344 11.64 -25.05 8.14
CA LEU A 344 11.72 -25.86 6.94
C LEU A 344 13.19 -25.92 6.49
N PRO A 345 13.66 -27.09 6.03
CA PRO A 345 14.99 -27.20 5.45
C PRO A 345 15.09 -26.23 4.26
N VAL A 346 16.13 -25.39 4.28
CA VAL A 346 16.47 -24.56 3.14
C VAL A 346 17.05 -25.49 2.08
N GLU A 347 16.25 -25.84 1.07
CA GLU A 347 16.80 -26.54 -0.09
C GLU A 347 17.89 -25.66 -0.70
N PRO A 348 19.15 -26.15 -0.77
CA PRO A 348 20.20 -25.39 -1.42
C PRO A 348 19.79 -25.16 -2.86
N VAL A 349 19.71 -23.89 -3.27
CA VAL A 349 19.60 -23.56 -4.69
C VAL A 349 20.81 -24.20 -5.34
N PRO A 350 20.66 -25.20 -6.23
CA PRO A 350 21.81 -25.72 -6.93
C PRO A 350 22.51 -24.54 -7.58
N PRO A 351 23.86 -24.42 -7.49
CA PRO A 351 24.56 -23.39 -8.23
C PRO A 351 24.03 -23.47 -9.65
N GLN A 352 23.55 -22.33 -10.19
CA GLN A 352 23.14 -22.27 -11.58
C GLN A 352 24.33 -22.81 -12.37
N ALA A 353 24.24 -24.06 -12.82
CA ALA A 353 25.17 -24.58 -13.81
C ALA A 353 25.11 -23.57 -14.95
N ASP A 354 26.26 -23.21 -15.52
CA ASP A 354 26.31 -22.51 -16.79
C ASP A 354 25.43 -23.31 -17.76
N GLN A 355 24.17 -22.91 -17.89
CA GLN A 355 23.24 -23.60 -18.75
C GLN A 355 23.76 -23.31 -20.15
N PRO A 356 24.05 -24.34 -20.95
CA PRO A 356 24.43 -24.11 -22.33
C PRO A 356 23.33 -23.23 -22.97
N PRO A 357 23.71 -22.26 -23.83
CA PRO A 357 22.75 -21.37 -24.45
C PRO A 357 21.61 -22.20 -25.05
N LEU A 358 20.38 -21.88 -24.67
CA LEU A 358 19.20 -22.55 -25.18
C LEU A 358 19.23 -22.48 -26.71
N GLU A 359 19.22 -23.65 -27.34
CA GLU A 359 19.17 -23.75 -28.79
C GLU A 359 17.83 -23.18 -29.25
N TYR A 360 17.88 -21.99 -29.85
CA TYR A 360 16.70 -21.25 -30.27
C TYR A 360 16.00 -22.02 -31.40
N ARG A 361 14.85 -22.64 -31.07
CA ARG A 361 13.89 -23.12 -32.07
C ARG A 361 12.89 -22.00 -32.35
N PRO A 362 12.86 -21.42 -33.57
CA PRO A 362 11.84 -20.44 -33.92
C PRO A 362 10.45 -21.08 -33.81
N LEU A 363 9.56 -20.43 -33.06
CA LEU A 363 8.15 -20.79 -32.96
C LEU A 363 7.48 -20.54 -34.32
N THR A 364 6.65 -21.48 -34.75
CA THR A 364 5.90 -21.33 -36.00
C THR A 364 4.76 -20.31 -35.82
N PRO A 365 4.35 -19.59 -36.89
CA PRO A 365 3.21 -18.67 -36.83
C PRO A 365 1.89 -19.32 -36.34
N ALA A 366 1.76 -20.64 -36.50
CA ALA A 366 0.63 -21.43 -36.01
C ALA A 366 0.67 -21.64 -34.47
N GLU A 367 1.85 -21.86 -33.88
CA GLU A 367 2.03 -21.99 -32.43
C GLU A 367 1.84 -20.63 -31.73
N VAL A 368 2.27 -19.53 -32.38
CA VAL A 368 2.03 -18.15 -31.92
C VAL A 368 0.52 -17.83 -31.93
N SER A 369 -0.20 -18.26 -32.96
CA SER A 369 -1.67 -18.04 -33.06
C SER A 369 -2.47 -18.89 -32.05
N ALA A 370 -2.00 -20.08 -31.71
CA ALA A 370 -2.64 -20.95 -30.71
C ALA A 370 -2.47 -20.43 -29.27
N THR A 371 -1.40 -19.67 -28.99
CA THR A 371 -1.11 -19.09 -27.67
C THR A 371 -1.78 -17.73 -27.46
N LEU A 372 -2.16 -17.04 -28.56
CA LEU A 372 -2.78 -15.71 -28.56
C LEU A 372 -4.32 -15.72 -28.56
N LEU A 373 -4.95 -16.89 -28.68
CA LEU A 373 -6.39 -17.01 -28.61
C LEU A 373 -6.86 -16.98 -27.14
N SER A 374 -7.09 -15.77 -26.64
CA SER A 374 -7.92 -15.52 -25.46
C SER A 374 -9.30 -16.20 -25.64
N PRO A 375 -9.88 -16.86 -24.61
CA PRO A 375 -11.14 -17.61 -24.73
C PRO A 375 -12.40 -16.72 -24.86
N VAL A 376 -12.28 -15.48 -25.37
CA VAL A 376 -13.41 -14.54 -25.53
C VAL A 376 -13.89 -14.47 -26.99
N ALA A 377 -13.45 -15.38 -27.87
CA ALA A 377 -13.97 -15.48 -29.24
C ALA A 377 -15.46 -15.93 -29.32
N GLY A 378 -16.08 -16.31 -28.20
CA GLY A 378 -17.49 -16.70 -28.14
C GLY A 378 -18.37 -15.64 -27.49
N THR A 379 -18.80 -14.62 -28.25
CA THR A 379 -20.06 -13.85 -28.08
C THR A 379 -20.06 -12.64 -29.01
N VAL A 380 -19.96 -12.89 -30.33
CA VAL A 380 -20.14 -11.83 -31.33
C VAL A 380 -21.62 -11.77 -31.68
N GLY A 381 -22.29 -10.71 -31.24
CA GLY A 381 -23.62 -10.34 -31.72
C GLY A 381 -24.50 -9.66 -30.67
N ALA A 382 -24.16 -8.44 -30.23
CA ALA A 382 -25.14 -7.57 -29.58
C ALA A 382 -24.76 -6.08 -29.63
N SER A 383 -25.78 -5.24 -29.78
CA SER A 383 -25.79 -3.80 -30.03
C SER A 383 -25.15 -2.94 -28.91
N ALA A 384 -25.15 -1.61 -29.10
CA ALA A 384 -24.66 -0.60 -28.14
C ALA A 384 -25.19 -0.75 -26.69
N ALA A 385 -26.34 -1.42 -26.48
CA ALA A 385 -26.83 -1.77 -25.14
C ALA A 385 -25.97 -2.83 -24.42
N ALA A 386 -25.28 -3.69 -25.18
CA ALA A 386 -24.35 -4.69 -24.66
C ALA A 386 -23.05 -4.06 -24.11
N GLY A 387 -22.58 -2.94 -24.67
CA GLY A 387 -21.42 -2.21 -24.15
C GLY A 387 -21.62 -1.72 -22.71
N ALA A 388 -22.83 -1.26 -22.37
CA ALA A 388 -23.19 -0.84 -21.01
C ALA A 388 -23.33 -2.03 -20.05
N ALA A 389 -23.86 -3.17 -20.51
CA ALA A 389 -23.98 -4.40 -19.73
C ALA A 389 -22.63 -5.08 -19.47
N ILE A 390 -21.75 -5.10 -20.47
CA ILE A 390 -20.35 -5.52 -20.37
C ILE A 390 -19.65 -4.61 -19.37
N ALA A 391 -19.70 -3.28 -19.52
CA ALA A 391 -19.12 -2.34 -18.55
C ALA A 391 -19.70 -2.47 -17.12
N GLY A 392 -20.95 -2.91 -16.97
CA GLY A 392 -21.59 -3.21 -15.68
C GLY A 392 -21.04 -4.47 -15.00
N ALA A 393 -20.89 -5.57 -15.74
CA ALA A 393 -20.25 -6.79 -15.25
C ALA A 393 -18.74 -6.59 -14.99
N LEU A 394 -18.07 -5.77 -15.82
CA LEU A 394 -16.66 -5.42 -15.65
C LEU A 394 -16.40 -4.56 -14.40
N HIS A 395 -17.35 -3.71 -13.98
CA HIS A 395 -17.23 -2.95 -12.74
C HIS A 395 -17.05 -3.87 -11.52
N ALA A 396 -17.79 -4.98 -11.47
CA ALA A 396 -17.65 -5.97 -10.41
C ALA A 396 -16.31 -6.71 -10.44
N SER A 397 -15.58 -6.67 -11.56
CA SER A 397 -14.30 -7.37 -11.75
C SER A 397 -13.05 -6.58 -11.32
N ILE A 398 -13.17 -5.26 -11.13
CA ILE A 398 -12.05 -4.39 -10.74
C ILE A 398 -11.69 -4.70 -9.28
N GLY A 399 -10.49 -5.25 -9.06
CA GLY A 399 -10.04 -5.70 -7.73
C GLY A 399 -10.48 -7.12 -7.35
N THR A 400 -11.08 -7.88 -8.28
CA THR A 400 -11.37 -9.31 -8.09
C THR A 400 -10.55 -10.14 -9.08
N ALA A 401 -9.78 -11.10 -8.60
CA ALA A 401 -8.93 -11.95 -9.45
C ALA A 401 -9.79 -12.78 -10.43
N THR A 402 -9.62 -12.57 -11.74
CA THR A 402 -10.29 -13.37 -12.79
C THR A 402 -9.39 -14.49 -13.33
N ALA A 403 -9.97 -15.52 -13.95
CA ALA A 403 -9.25 -16.67 -14.50
C ALA A 403 -8.25 -16.32 -15.63
N ALA A 404 -8.37 -15.14 -16.26
CA ALA A 404 -7.54 -14.72 -17.38
C ALA A 404 -6.21 -14.03 -16.99
N GLY A 405 -6.14 -13.36 -15.83
CA GLY A 405 -4.90 -12.68 -15.39
C GLY A 405 -3.78 -13.64 -14.94
N THR A 406 -4.12 -14.91 -14.69
CA THR A 406 -3.23 -15.91 -14.08
C THR A 406 -2.36 -16.67 -15.09
N SER A 407 -2.77 -16.82 -16.35
CA SER A 407 -1.94 -17.47 -17.39
C SER A 407 -0.76 -16.59 -17.81
N PHE A 408 -0.94 -15.26 -17.82
CA PHE A 408 0.13 -14.30 -18.10
C PHE A 408 1.17 -14.29 -16.97
N GLY A 409 0.73 -14.15 -15.72
CA GLY A 409 1.63 -14.10 -14.55
C GLY A 409 2.47 -15.36 -14.33
N ALA A 410 1.92 -16.56 -14.62
CA ALA A 410 2.67 -17.81 -14.51
C ALA A 410 3.79 -17.97 -15.57
N SER A 411 3.67 -17.28 -16.71
CA SER A 411 4.64 -17.33 -17.81
C SER A 411 5.67 -16.19 -17.78
N LEU A 412 5.43 -15.16 -16.97
CA LEU A 412 6.20 -13.92 -16.97
C LEU A 412 7.64 -14.07 -16.46
N PRO A 413 7.93 -14.80 -15.35
CA PRO A 413 9.32 -15.02 -14.93
C PRO A 413 10.13 -15.78 -15.98
N ALA A 414 9.53 -16.78 -16.62
CA ALA A 414 10.17 -17.55 -17.69
C ALA A 414 10.44 -16.68 -18.94
N GLN A 415 9.53 -15.76 -19.27
CA GLN A 415 9.72 -14.81 -20.37
C GLN A 415 10.80 -13.77 -20.05
N VAL A 416 10.82 -13.22 -18.85
CA VAL A 416 11.86 -12.27 -18.38
C VAL A 416 13.24 -12.92 -18.41
N ASP A 417 13.33 -14.18 -17.97
CA ASP A 417 14.57 -14.96 -17.98
C ASP A 417 15.01 -15.26 -19.42
N ALA A 418 14.08 -15.64 -20.31
CA ALA A 418 14.35 -15.85 -21.73
C ALA A 418 14.85 -14.57 -22.45
N LEU A 419 14.40 -13.40 -22.01
CA LEU A 419 14.80 -12.09 -22.55
C LEU A 419 16.10 -11.55 -21.93
N GLY A 420 16.67 -12.23 -20.94
CA GLY A 420 17.89 -11.80 -20.24
C GLY A 420 17.72 -10.50 -19.45
N LEU A 421 16.48 -10.14 -19.07
CA LEU A 421 16.16 -8.88 -18.41
C LEU A 421 16.28 -8.94 -16.88
N ARG A 422 16.46 -10.14 -16.31
CA ARG A 422 16.56 -10.36 -14.87
C ARG A 422 17.54 -9.45 -14.14
N PRO A 423 18.79 -9.24 -14.64
CA PRO A 423 19.72 -8.31 -14.00
C PRO A 423 19.19 -6.87 -13.93
N ALA A 424 18.41 -6.45 -14.93
CA ALA A 424 17.80 -5.13 -14.98
C ALA A 424 16.58 -4.96 -14.08
N LEU A 425 15.98 -6.06 -13.62
CA LEU A 425 14.89 -6.01 -12.64
C LEU A 425 15.40 -6.11 -11.20
N SER A 426 16.61 -6.64 -11.01
CA SER A 426 17.19 -6.88 -9.69
C SER A 426 18.23 -5.82 -9.25
N ASP A 427 18.96 -5.20 -10.19
CA ASP A 427 19.97 -4.19 -9.87
C ASP A 427 19.47 -2.77 -10.15
N ALA A 428 19.65 -1.86 -9.19
CA ALA A 428 19.15 -0.50 -9.28
C ALA A 428 19.82 0.33 -10.40
N THR A 429 21.07 0.02 -10.76
CA THR A 429 21.78 0.69 -11.86
C THR A 429 21.29 0.16 -13.19
N GLN A 430 21.22 -1.17 -13.34
CA GLN A 430 20.69 -1.80 -14.56
C GLN A 430 19.22 -1.43 -14.81
N ALA A 431 18.41 -1.30 -13.76
CA ALA A 431 17.03 -0.82 -13.86
C ALA A 431 16.95 0.62 -14.42
N GLN A 432 17.86 1.51 -14.00
CA GLN A 432 17.97 2.85 -14.57
C GLN A 432 18.32 2.79 -16.06
N LEU A 433 19.29 1.97 -16.44
CA LEU A 433 19.70 1.80 -17.84
C LEU A 433 18.57 1.22 -18.70
N LEU A 434 17.80 0.28 -18.16
CA LEU A 434 16.61 -0.29 -18.81
C LEU A 434 15.55 0.79 -19.06
N VAL A 435 15.25 1.65 -18.07
CA VAL A 435 14.31 2.76 -18.26
C VAL A 435 14.79 3.74 -19.33
N LEU A 436 16.07 4.09 -19.35
CA LEU A 436 16.63 4.97 -20.38
C LEU A 436 16.57 4.33 -21.78
N SER A 437 16.79 3.00 -21.87
CA SER A 437 16.70 2.27 -23.14
C SER A 437 15.28 2.27 -23.74
N MET A 438 14.23 2.36 -22.90
CA MET A 438 12.84 2.48 -23.36
C MET A 438 12.52 3.84 -24.01
N LEU A 439 13.37 4.85 -23.77
CA LEU A 439 13.24 6.23 -24.26
C LEU A 439 14.10 6.53 -25.49
N LEU A 440 14.88 5.55 -25.98
CA LEU A 440 15.70 5.77 -27.16
C LEU A 440 14.86 5.90 -28.43
N ASP A 441 15.21 6.89 -29.25
CA ASP A 441 14.60 7.09 -30.55
C ASP A 441 15.11 6.07 -31.59
N THR A 442 14.32 5.90 -32.64
CA THR A 442 14.70 5.14 -33.84
C THR A 442 15.66 5.90 -34.76
N ASP A 443 15.67 7.23 -34.75
CA ASP A 443 16.59 8.06 -35.52
C ASP A 443 18.02 7.91 -34.97
N PRO A 444 18.99 7.42 -35.78
CA PRO A 444 20.37 7.23 -35.35
C PRO A 444 21.02 8.50 -34.77
N ARG A 445 20.68 9.69 -35.26
CA ARG A 445 21.28 10.96 -34.78
C ARG A 445 20.80 11.31 -33.38
N ILE A 446 19.49 11.22 -33.18
CA ILE A 446 18.85 11.51 -31.88
C ILE A 446 19.26 10.44 -30.87
N ARG A 447 19.24 9.17 -31.28
CA ARG A 447 19.71 8.04 -30.46
C ARG A 447 21.16 8.22 -30.03
N ALA A 448 22.05 8.67 -30.91
CA ALA A 448 23.45 8.95 -30.55
C ALA A 448 23.57 10.08 -29.51
N GLN A 449 22.78 11.15 -29.65
CA GLN A 449 22.73 12.24 -28.67
C GLN A 449 22.18 11.76 -27.32
N GLN A 450 21.11 10.97 -27.32
CA GLN A 450 20.52 10.39 -26.11
C GLN A 450 21.49 9.44 -25.41
N LEU A 451 22.18 8.60 -26.17
CA LEU A 451 23.21 7.68 -25.65
C LEU A 451 24.39 8.46 -25.05
N ALA A 452 24.85 9.53 -25.70
CA ALA A 452 25.91 10.38 -25.18
C ALA A 452 25.53 11.01 -23.82
N ALA A 453 24.29 11.50 -23.68
CA ALA A 453 23.79 12.05 -22.42
C ALA A 453 23.71 10.99 -21.31
N ALA A 454 23.35 9.74 -21.66
CA ALA A 454 23.36 8.63 -20.71
C ALA A 454 24.79 8.24 -20.29
N VAL A 455 25.72 8.19 -21.24
CA VAL A 455 27.15 7.87 -21.01
C VAL A 455 27.83 8.94 -20.16
N GLU A 456 27.53 10.22 -20.38
CA GLU A 456 28.05 11.32 -19.54
C GLU A 456 27.71 11.11 -18.06
N ARG A 457 26.54 10.54 -17.77
CA ARG A 457 26.07 10.31 -16.39
C ARG A 457 26.56 9.01 -15.78
N PHE A 458 26.53 7.91 -16.53
CA PHE A 458 26.78 6.55 -16.02
C PHE A 458 28.16 6.00 -16.41
N GLY A 459 28.94 6.74 -17.18
CA GLY A 459 30.23 6.31 -17.72
C GLY A 459 30.10 5.58 -19.06
N SER A 460 31.25 5.32 -19.69
CA SER A 460 31.34 4.61 -20.99
C SER A 460 30.73 3.20 -20.95
N ASP A 461 30.78 2.55 -19.79
CA ASP A 461 30.34 1.18 -19.60
C ASP A 461 28.82 1.03 -19.64
N ALA A 462 28.08 2.14 -19.63
CA ALA A 462 26.62 2.16 -19.72
C ALA A 462 26.08 1.98 -21.16
N ALA A 463 26.88 2.28 -22.19
CA ALA A 463 26.40 2.20 -23.58
C ALA A 463 26.04 0.77 -24.03
N PRO A 464 26.90 -0.25 -23.85
CA PRO A 464 26.59 -1.62 -24.25
C PRO A 464 25.29 -2.20 -23.64
N PRO A 465 25.03 -2.08 -22.32
CA PRO A 465 23.78 -2.57 -21.75
C PRO A 465 22.56 -1.79 -22.22
N ILE A 466 22.65 -0.46 -22.40
CA ILE A 466 21.55 0.36 -22.94
C ILE A 466 21.17 -0.12 -24.36
N GLU A 467 22.16 -0.32 -25.24
CA GLU A 467 21.88 -0.76 -26.61
C GLU A 467 21.31 -2.17 -26.66
N ARG A 468 21.84 -3.08 -25.82
CA ARG A 468 21.31 -4.44 -25.69
C ARG A 468 19.85 -4.43 -25.24
N PHE A 469 19.51 -3.66 -24.19
CA PHE A 469 18.12 -3.56 -23.72
C PHE A 469 17.21 -2.92 -24.77
N ALA A 470 17.67 -1.90 -25.48
CA ALA A 470 16.91 -1.28 -26.56
C ALA A 470 16.61 -2.27 -27.69
N ALA A 471 17.57 -3.13 -28.04
CA ALA A 471 17.35 -4.19 -29.04
C ALA A 471 16.33 -5.24 -28.55
N THR A 472 16.41 -5.65 -27.28
CA THR A 472 15.41 -6.55 -26.67
C THR A 472 14.02 -5.92 -26.63
N ILE A 473 13.91 -4.63 -26.26
CA ILE A 473 12.62 -3.93 -26.22
C ILE A 473 12.03 -3.78 -27.63
N ALA A 474 12.87 -3.56 -28.64
CA ALA A 474 12.44 -3.45 -30.03
C ALA A 474 11.86 -4.76 -30.60
N SER A 475 12.23 -5.92 -30.06
CA SER A 475 11.63 -7.21 -30.44
C SER A 475 10.31 -7.52 -29.74
N LEU A 476 9.96 -6.76 -28.70
CA LEU A 476 8.72 -6.94 -27.94
C LEU A 476 7.53 -6.17 -28.56
N PRO A 477 6.29 -6.61 -28.33
CA PRO A 477 5.12 -5.86 -28.73
C PRO A 477 5.12 -4.44 -28.11
N PRO A 478 4.62 -3.40 -28.82
CA PRO A 478 4.69 -2.01 -28.35
C PRO A 478 4.08 -1.74 -26.96
N GLY A 479 3.14 -2.59 -26.50
CA GLY A 479 2.46 -2.50 -25.21
C GLY A 479 3.31 -2.87 -23.99
N TRP A 480 4.48 -3.51 -24.19
CA TRP A 480 5.32 -4.06 -23.11
C TRP A 480 6.15 -3.05 -22.33
N ARG A 481 6.31 -1.81 -22.81
CA ARG A 481 7.14 -0.79 -22.13
C ARG A 481 6.64 -0.47 -20.71
N LEU A 482 5.34 -0.25 -20.52
CA LEU A 482 4.78 0.06 -19.20
C LEU A 482 4.78 -1.16 -18.24
N PRO A 483 4.41 -2.38 -18.66
CA PRO A 483 4.58 -3.58 -17.85
C PRO A 483 6.03 -3.81 -17.42
N LEU A 484 7.01 -3.65 -18.33
CA LEU A 484 8.43 -3.76 -17.98
C LEU A 484 8.87 -2.68 -17.00
N LEU A 485 8.35 -1.46 -17.14
CA LEU A 485 8.58 -0.42 -16.14
C LEU A 485 8.03 -0.86 -14.77
N ASP A 486 6.79 -1.34 -14.69
CA ASP A 486 6.17 -1.81 -13.44
C ASP A 486 6.98 -2.95 -12.80
N LEU A 487 7.55 -3.87 -13.60
CA LEU A 487 8.44 -4.94 -13.14
C LEU A 487 9.79 -4.43 -12.63
N SER A 488 10.32 -3.33 -13.17
CA SER A 488 11.57 -2.73 -12.69
C SER A 488 11.40 -1.85 -11.44
N MET A 489 10.15 -1.56 -11.04
CA MET A 489 9.87 -0.69 -9.90
C MET A 489 10.47 -1.15 -8.56
N PRO A 490 10.52 -2.45 -8.21
CA PRO A 490 11.16 -2.90 -6.97
C PRO A 490 12.62 -2.43 -6.86
N ALA A 491 13.41 -2.56 -7.93
CA ALA A 491 14.78 -2.06 -7.99
C ALA A 491 14.84 -0.52 -8.03
N LEU A 492 14.02 0.14 -8.85
CA LEU A 492 14.01 1.59 -8.96
C LEU A 492 13.60 2.31 -7.66
N ARG A 493 12.75 1.69 -6.84
CA ARG A 493 12.34 2.27 -5.54
C ARG A 493 13.42 2.17 -4.46
N THR A 494 14.52 1.46 -4.71
CA THR A 494 15.69 1.47 -3.81
C THR A 494 16.53 2.74 -3.94
N LEU A 495 16.33 3.52 -5.02
CA LEU A 495 17.12 4.71 -5.31
C LEU A 495 16.97 5.77 -4.22
N THR A 496 18.12 6.32 -3.79
CA THR A 496 18.14 7.50 -2.92
C THR A 496 17.64 8.74 -3.67
N PRO A 497 17.17 9.80 -2.97
CA PRO A 497 16.79 11.05 -3.62
C PRO A 497 17.89 11.62 -4.53
N ALA A 498 19.16 11.47 -4.14
CA ALA A 498 20.33 11.90 -4.90
C ALA A 498 20.57 11.11 -6.20
N GLN A 499 20.02 9.89 -6.33
CA GLN A 499 20.07 9.07 -7.54
C GLN A 499 18.80 9.23 -8.38
N ARG A 500 17.64 9.25 -7.73
CA ARG A 500 16.32 9.37 -8.37
C ARG A 500 16.14 10.68 -9.12
N ASP A 501 16.44 11.82 -8.49
CA ASP A 501 16.14 13.12 -9.09
C ASP A 501 16.98 13.38 -10.36
N PRO A 502 18.27 13.01 -10.42
CA PRO A 502 19.02 12.99 -11.68
C PRO A 502 18.46 12.05 -12.74
N LEU A 503 18.01 10.85 -12.38
CA LEU A 503 17.38 9.92 -13.34
C LEU A 503 16.16 10.55 -14.00
N LEU A 504 15.27 11.16 -13.21
CA LEU A 504 14.07 11.81 -13.73
C LEU A 504 14.42 13.00 -14.63
N ARG A 505 15.45 13.79 -14.29
CA ARG A 505 15.94 14.88 -15.15
C ARG A 505 16.51 14.36 -16.46
N LEU A 506 17.32 13.30 -16.41
CA LEU A 506 17.92 12.69 -17.59
C LEU A 506 16.84 12.08 -18.50
N ALA A 507 15.91 11.30 -17.94
CA ALA A 507 14.78 10.74 -18.69
C ALA A 507 13.97 11.85 -19.40
N TYR A 508 13.71 12.97 -18.71
CA TYR A 508 13.05 14.11 -19.32
C TYR A 508 13.88 14.76 -20.43
N ALA A 509 15.20 14.88 -20.26
CA ALA A 509 16.10 15.40 -21.27
C ALA A 509 16.15 14.51 -22.53
N LEU A 510 16.13 13.18 -22.36
CA LEU A 510 16.09 12.24 -23.49
C LEU A 510 14.81 12.40 -24.32
N ILE A 511 13.66 12.56 -23.65
CA ILE A 511 12.35 12.79 -24.28
C ILE A 511 12.30 14.13 -25.03
N GLN A 512 13.14 15.10 -24.66
CA GLN A 512 13.20 16.40 -25.35
C GLN A 512 14.25 16.46 -26.47
N ALA A 513 15.05 15.40 -26.66
CA ALA A 513 16.20 15.45 -27.55
C ALA A 513 15.82 15.71 -29.02
N ASP A 514 14.66 15.23 -29.46
CA ASP A 514 14.10 15.42 -30.81
C ASP A 514 13.23 16.68 -30.94
N GLY A 515 13.00 17.40 -29.84
CA GLY A 515 12.10 18.55 -29.77
C GLY A 515 10.60 18.20 -29.84
N ARG A 516 10.21 16.92 -29.73
CA ARG A 516 8.81 16.47 -29.83
C ARG A 516 8.51 15.38 -28.80
N ILE A 517 7.49 15.58 -27.97
CA ILE A 517 7.09 14.56 -27.00
C ILE A 517 6.03 13.65 -27.63
N THR A 518 6.37 12.38 -27.84
CA THR A 518 5.40 11.37 -28.28
C THR A 518 4.48 10.94 -27.13
N LEU A 519 3.31 10.39 -27.47
CA LEU A 519 2.39 9.84 -26.47
C LEU A 519 3.04 8.73 -25.64
N ALA A 520 3.85 7.86 -26.25
CA ALA A 520 4.47 6.73 -25.56
C ALA A 520 5.47 7.21 -24.49
N GLU A 521 6.32 8.18 -24.82
CA GLU A 521 7.26 8.81 -23.90
C GLU A 521 6.54 9.54 -22.76
N PHE A 522 5.49 10.29 -23.10
CA PHE A 522 4.68 10.98 -22.09
C PHE A 522 4.05 10.01 -21.09
N LEU A 523 3.44 8.92 -21.56
CA LEU A 523 2.81 7.92 -20.69
C LEU A 523 3.87 7.21 -19.81
N LEU A 524 5.00 6.81 -20.40
CA LEU A 524 6.10 6.16 -19.67
C LEU A 524 6.67 7.07 -18.59
N PHE A 525 7.00 8.31 -18.93
CA PHE A 525 7.53 9.29 -17.98
C PHE A 525 6.52 9.64 -16.89
N SER A 526 5.23 9.75 -17.24
CA SER A 526 4.17 10.03 -16.26
C SER A 526 4.05 8.91 -15.22
N VAL A 527 4.11 7.64 -15.65
CA VAL A 527 4.09 6.49 -14.74
C VAL A 527 5.37 6.43 -13.91
N LEU A 528 6.55 6.56 -14.54
CA LEU A 528 7.85 6.56 -13.86
C LEU A 528 7.92 7.64 -12.78
N LYS A 529 7.63 8.89 -13.14
CA LYS A 529 7.61 10.04 -12.22
C LYS A 529 6.65 9.79 -11.07
N ARG A 530 5.46 9.26 -11.34
CA ARG A 530 4.44 9.01 -10.32
C ARG A 530 4.86 7.91 -9.35
N ARG A 531 5.44 6.82 -9.85
CA ARG A 531 5.84 5.66 -9.04
C ARG A 531 7.12 5.91 -8.23
N LEU A 532 8.00 6.77 -8.73
CA LEU A 532 9.23 7.19 -8.03
C LEU A 532 9.03 8.41 -7.13
N ALA A 533 7.92 9.14 -7.28
CA ALA A 533 7.64 10.28 -6.42
C ALA A 533 7.69 9.86 -4.94
N PRO A 534 8.28 10.69 -4.06
CA PRO A 534 8.22 10.45 -2.63
C PRO A 534 6.75 10.36 -2.19
N ALA A 535 6.48 9.62 -1.11
CA ALA A 535 5.14 9.44 -0.55
C ALA A 535 4.39 10.78 -0.59
N ARG A 536 3.28 10.80 -1.33
CA ARG A 536 2.52 12.03 -1.54
C ARG A 536 2.22 12.57 -0.14
N PRO A 537 2.49 13.86 0.17
CA PRO A 537 1.95 14.41 1.39
C PRO A 537 0.46 14.13 1.33
N THR A 538 -0.08 13.47 2.36
CA THR A 538 -1.53 13.39 2.47
C THR A 538 -2.00 14.82 2.32
N ASN A 539 -2.72 15.13 1.24
CA ASN A 539 -3.46 16.38 1.15
C ASN A 539 -4.10 16.50 2.53
N GLY A 540 -3.91 17.63 3.20
CA GLY A 540 -4.34 17.82 4.58
C GLY A 540 -5.87 17.66 4.70
N PRO A 541 -6.58 18.46 5.49
CA PRO A 541 -8.05 18.43 5.47
C PRO A 541 -8.64 19.04 4.16
N GLY A 542 -8.10 18.69 2.99
CA GLY A 542 -8.63 19.08 1.68
C GLY A 542 -9.88 18.25 1.34
N ARG A 543 -10.93 18.93 0.90
CA ARG A 543 -12.17 18.31 0.42
C ARG A 543 -11.86 17.41 -0.77
N ALA A 544 -12.20 16.12 -0.68
CA ALA A 544 -12.14 15.22 -1.82
C ALA A 544 -13.08 15.74 -2.93
N LEU A 545 -12.55 15.87 -4.14
CA LEU A 545 -13.31 16.42 -5.28
C LEU A 545 -14.37 15.44 -5.75
N ARG A 546 -15.50 15.96 -6.23
CA ARG A 546 -16.53 15.21 -6.95
C ARG A 546 -16.28 15.35 -8.46
N LEU A 547 -16.81 14.46 -9.28
CA LEU A 547 -16.60 14.51 -10.74
C LEU A 547 -17.10 15.82 -11.36
N GLU A 548 -18.16 16.41 -10.80
CA GLU A 548 -18.66 17.74 -11.14
C GLU A 548 -17.63 18.86 -10.94
N ASP A 549 -16.72 18.75 -9.97
CA ASP A 549 -15.66 19.73 -9.72
C ASP A 549 -14.51 19.65 -10.75
N VAL A 550 -14.39 18.51 -11.45
CA VAL A 550 -13.28 18.15 -12.36
C VAL A 550 -13.75 17.63 -13.72
N GLY A 551 -14.95 18.03 -14.14
CA GLY A 551 -15.58 17.53 -15.38
C GLY A 551 -14.79 17.89 -16.64
N ALA A 552 -14.08 19.02 -16.65
CA ALA A 552 -13.23 19.44 -17.74
C ALA A 552 -11.95 18.57 -17.86
N GLU A 553 -11.32 18.24 -16.74
CA GLU A 553 -10.15 17.35 -16.68
C GLU A 553 -10.52 15.91 -17.03
N ALA A 554 -11.66 15.43 -16.53
CA ALA A 554 -12.21 14.13 -16.91
C ALA A 554 -12.48 14.07 -18.42
N GLY A 555 -13.13 15.10 -18.97
CA GLY A 555 -13.39 15.23 -20.41
C GLY A 555 -12.11 15.27 -21.24
N LEU A 556 -11.06 15.96 -20.78
CA LEU A 556 -9.76 16.00 -21.47
C LEU A 556 -9.09 14.62 -21.54
N VAL A 557 -9.06 13.87 -20.43
CA VAL A 557 -8.49 12.52 -20.40
C VAL A 557 -9.31 11.55 -21.25
N MET A 558 -10.63 11.62 -21.16
CA MET A 558 -11.54 10.84 -22.00
C MET A 558 -11.32 11.15 -23.49
N SER A 559 -11.14 12.42 -23.84
CA SER A 559 -10.86 12.86 -25.22
C SER A 559 -9.54 12.29 -25.73
N LEU A 560 -8.49 12.29 -24.91
CA LEU A 560 -7.21 11.67 -25.27
C LEU A 560 -7.37 10.18 -25.59
N ILE A 561 -8.07 9.42 -24.74
CA ILE A 561 -8.28 7.99 -24.96
C ILE A 561 -9.12 7.76 -26.23
N ALA A 562 -10.14 8.59 -26.47
CA ALA A 562 -11.00 8.51 -27.64
C ALA A 562 -10.24 8.76 -28.94
N CYS A 563 -9.46 9.85 -29.01
CA CYS A 563 -8.63 10.18 -30.18
C CYS A 563 -7.54 9.11 -30.46
N VAL A 564 -7.03 8.46 -29.41
CA VAL A 564 -6.05 7.37 -29.56
C VAL A 564 -6.71 6.08 -30.02
N ARG A 565 -7.96 5.84 -29.61
CA ARG A 565 -8.69 4.61 -29.90
C ARG A 565 -9.32 4.61 -31.28
N LEU A 566 -10.06 5.67 -31.64
CA LEU A 566 -10.66 5.86 -32.95
C LEU A 566 -10.21 7.22 -33.52
N PRO A 567 -9.02 7.30 -34.15
CA PRO A 567 -8.51 8.57 -34.67
C PRO A 567 -9.40 9.20 -35.75
N GLN A 568 -10.11 8.39 -36.53
CA GLN A 568 -11.01 8.85 -37.59
C GLN A 568 -12.41 9.22 -37.09
N GLU A 569 -12.87 8.59 -36.01
CA GLU A 569 -14.21 8.79 -35.42
C GLU A 569 -14.13 8.91 -33.89
N PRO A 570 -13.43 9.93 -33.35
CA PRO A 570 -13.23 10.06 -31.91
C PRO A 570 -14.55 10.33 -31.16
N GLU A 571 -15.53 10.95 -31.82
CA GLU A 571 -16.87 11.23 -31.27
C GLU A 571 -17.57 9.94 -30.83
N ARG A 572 -17.56 8.91 -31.68
CA ARG A 572 -18.16 7.60 -31.36
C ARG A 572 -17.55 6.96 -30.12
N ALA A 573 -16.23 7.00 -29.99
CA ALA A 573 -15.55 6.47 -28.81
C ALA A 573 -15.86 7.32 -27.57
N PHE A 574 -15.84 8.64 -27.69
CA PHE A 574 -16.10 9.56 -26.60
C PHE A 574 -17.54 9.46 -26.08
N ASP A 575 -18.52 9.33 -26.98
CA ASP A 575 -19.94 9.17 -26.66
C ASP A 575 -20.22 7.90 -25.85
N ALA A 576 -19.48 6.81 -26.11
CA ALA A 576 -19.55 5.61 -25.30
C ALA A 576 -19.13 5.87 -23.84
N GLY A 577 -18.19 6.79 -23.61
CA GLY A 577 -17.78 7.23 -22.29
C GLY A 577 -18.78 8.19 -21.63
N THR A 578 -19.26 9.20 -22.37
CA THR A 578 -20.21 10.20 -21.84
C THR A 578 -21.57 9.60 -21.49
N ALA A 579 -21.99 8.54 -22.20
CA ALA A 579 -23.19 7.77 -21.86
C ALA A 579 -23.14 7.18 -20.44
N LEU A 580 -21.94 6.84 -19.95
CA LEU A 580 -21.72 6.29 -18.60
C LEU A 580 -21.38 7.37 -17.57
N LEU A 581 -20.89 8.52 -18.02
CA LEU A 581 -20.51 9.65 -17.19
C LEU A 581 -20.99 10.96 -17.83
N PRO A 582 -22.28 11.31 -17.67
CA PRO A 582 -22.82 12.56 -18.19
C PRO A 582 -22.27 13.76 -17.39
N GLY A 583 -22.16 14.92 -18.04
CA GLY A 583 -21.69 16.16 -17.41
C GLY A 583 -20.17 16.37 -17.41
N VAL A 584 -19.43 15.56 -18.18
CA VAL A 584 -18.02 15.87 -18.53
C VAL A 584 -17.95 16.95 -19.61
N GLY A 585 -16.83 17.67 -19.66
CA GLY A 585 -16.59 18.67 -20.69
C GLY A 585 -16.67 18.10 -22.12
N PRO A 586 -16.86 18.95 -23.15
CA PRO A 586 -17.00 18.50 -24.54
C PRO A 586 -15.74 17.79 -25.03
N LEU A 587 -15.88 16.99 -26.10
CA LEU A 587 -14.74 16.37 -26.78
C LEU A 587 -13.73 17.44 -27.17
N VAL A 588 -12.48 17.27 -26.74
CA VAL A 588 -11.36 18.12 -27.13
C VAL A 588 -10.73 17.54 -28.40
N PRO A 589 -10.66 18.30 -29.51
CA PRO A 589 -10.02 17.84 -30.75
C PRO A 589 -8.56 17.49 -30.53
N GLN A 590 -8.05 16.47 -31.23
CA GLN A 590 -6.68 15.96 -31.07
C GLN A 590 -5.59 17.05 -31.10
N GLN A 591 -5.75 18.06 -31.96
CA GLN A 591 -4.81 19.17 -32.12
C GLN A 591 -4.77 20.12 -30.90
N ALA A 592 -5.86 20.18 -30.13
CA ALA A 592 -5.98 21.01 -28.93
C ALA A 592 -5.58 20.27 -27.64
N ILE A 593 -5.28 18.96 -27.72
CA ILE A 593 -4.84 18.16 -26.58
C ILE A 593 -3.35 18.41 -26.33
N ALA A 594 -3.06 19.30 -25.39
CA ALA A 594 -1.71 19.49 -24.89
C ALA A 594 -1.38 18.47 -23.78
N LEU A 595 -0.33 17.67 -23.96
CA LEU A 595 0.10 16.65 -22.99
C LEU A 595 0.41 17.24 -21.60
N ALA A 596 0.93 18.48 -21.53
CA ALA A 596 1.11 19.20 -20.27
C ALA A 596 -0.22 19.41 -19.51
N ARG A 597 -1.31 19.71 -20.22
CA ARG A 597 -2.66 19.84 -19.63
C ARG A 597 -3.20 18.48 -19.17
N VAL A 598 -2.89 17.41 -19.90
CA VAL A 598 -3.25 16.03 -19.50
C VAL A 598 -2.54 15.64 -18.21
N SER A 599 -1.26 15.98 -18.07
CA SER A 599 -0.49 15.74 -16.83
C SER A 599 -1.11 16.46 -15.63
N ALA A 600 -1.45 17.75 -15.79
CA ALA A 600 -2.14 18.52 -14.75
C ALA A 600 -3.54 17.95 -14.43
N ALA A 601 -4.25 17.45 -15.46
CA ALA A 601 -5.53 16.77 -15.28
C ALA A 601 -5.38 15.51 -14.44
N PHE A 602 -4.37 14.67 -14.68
CA PHE A 602 -4.09 13.49 -13.84
C PHE A 602 -3.84 13.86 -12.38
N ASP A 603 -3.07 14.92 -12.11
CA ASP A 603 -2.79 15.37 -10.75
C ASP A 603 -4.06 15.82 -10.00
N ARG A 604 -4.96 16.53 -10.70
CA ARG A 604 -6.25 16.98 -10.17
C ARG A 604 -7.22 15.81 -9.98
N LEU A 605 -7.35 14.93 -10.96
CA LEU A 605 -8.22 13.74 -10.92
C LEU A 605 -7.80 12.76 -9.81
N ALA A 606 -6.50 12.70 -9.48
CA ALA A 606 -6.02 11.90 -8.36
C ALA A 606 -6.62 12.30 -7.00
N THR A 607 -7.17 13.52 -6.88
CA THR A 607 -7.85 14.03 -5.68
C THR A 607 -9.34 13.72 -5.60
N LEU A 608 -9.88 13.00 -6.59
CA LEU A 608 -11.26 12.52 -6.60
C LEU A 608 -11.59 11.66 -5.37
N ALA A 609 -12.83 11.78 -4.91
CA ALA A 609 -13.39 10.88 -3.92
C ALA A 609 -13.37 9.41 -4.42
N PRO A 610 -13.12 8.40 -3.57
CA PRO A 610 -12.97 7.01 -3.97
C PRO A 610 -14.12 6.48 -4.82
N LEU A 611 -15.37 6.78 -4.46
CA LEU A 611 -16.55 6.31 -5.21
C LEU A 611 -16.73 7.01 -6.57
N GLN A 612 -16.01 8.11 -6.82
CA GLN A 612 -16.03 8.83 -8.10
C GLN A 612 -14.98 8.28 -9.08
N LYS A 613 -13.86 7.78 -8.58
CA LYS A 613 -12.81 7.12 -9.39
C LYS A 613 -13.33 5.97 -10.29
N PRO A 614 -14.17 5.02 -9.82
CA PRO A 614 -14.65 3.94 -10.67
C PRO A 614 -15.56 4.43 -11.79
N LEU A 615 -16.33 5.50 -11.59
CA LEU A 615 -17.20 6.05 -12.63
C LEU A 615 -16.35 6.57 -13.80
N LEU A 616 -15.26 7.27 -13.49
CA LEU A 616 -14.29 7.72 -14.48
C LEU A 616 -13.58 6.56 -15.16
N ILE A 617 -13.06 5.59 -14.40
CA ILE A 617 -12.38 4.42 -14.97
C ILE A 617 -13.34 3.65 -15.88
N LYS A 618 -14.61 3.48 -15.48
CA LYS A 618 -15.65 2.82 -16.28
C LYS A 618 -15.91 3.57 -17.60
N ALA A 619 -16.05 4.89 -17.55
CA ALA A 619 -16.21 5.70 -18.74
C ALA A 619 -14.98 5.56 -19.67
N CYS A 620 -13.77 5.66 -19.13
CA CYS A 620 -12.54 5.48 -19.91
C CYS A 620 -12.37 4.07 -20.48
N MET A 621 -12.82 3.02 -19.77
CA MET A 621 -12.84 1.65 -20.29
C MET A 621 -13.82 1.49 -21.45
N ALA A 622 -15.02 2.06 -21.35
CA ALA A 622 -15.98 2.05 -22.45
C ALA A 622 -15.43 2.74 -23.70
N ILE A 623 -14.67 3.83 -23.53
CA ILE A 623 -13.96 4.50 -24.63
C ILE A 623 -12.87 3.57 -25.20
N ALA A 624 -12.00 3.01 -24.36
CA ALA A 624 -10.84 2.24 -24.80
C ALA A 624 -11.19 0.92 -25.51
N PHE A 625 -12.34 0.33 -25.16
CA PHE A 625 -12.82 -0.97 -25.66
C PHE A 625 -14.16 -0.86 -26.40
N VAL A 626 -14.45 0.28 -27.03
CA VAL A 626 -15.74 0.57 -27.69
C VAL A 626 -16.16 -0.48 -28.73
N ASP A 627 -15.22 -1.18 -29.37
CA ASP A 627 -15.49 -2.26 -30.34
C ASP A 627 -15.16 -3.66 -29.81
N GLY A 628 -14.97 -3.82 -28.49
CA GLY A 628 -14.63 -5.09 -27.85
C GLY A 628 -13.21 -5.60 -28.14
N THR A 629 -12.42 -4.94 -29.00
CA THR A 629 -11.03 -5.29 -29.27
C THR A 629 -10.06 -4.50 -28.41
N SER A 630 -8.95 -5.13 -28.02
CA SER A 630 -7.88 -4.45 -27.28
C SER A 630 -7.02 -3.57 -28.20
N HIS A 631 -6.69 -2.34 -27.77
CA HIS A 631 -5.74 -1.46 -28.46
C HIS A 631 -4.67 -0.96 -27.49
N TRP A 632 -3.42 -1.32 -27.75
CA TRP A 632 -2.32 -1.15 -26.80
C TRP A 632 -2.12 0.31 -26.35
N LYS A 633 -2.29 1.31 -27.23
CA LYS A 633 -2.15 2.72 -26.83
C LYS A 633 -3.25 3.16 -25.88
N ALA A 634 -4.48 2.68 -26.10
CA ALA A 634 -5.61 3.00 -25.24
C ALA A 634 -5.48 2.29 -23.88
N ALA A 635 -5.02 1.04 -23.89
CA ALA A 635 -4.65 0.30 -22.68
C ALA A 635 -3.54 1.00 -21.89
N SER A 636 -2.51 1.52 -22.56
CA SER A 636 -1.44 2.30 -21.92
C SER A 636 -1.96 3.60 -21.29
N CYS A 637 -2.84 4.34 -21.97
CA CYS A 637 -3.50 5.52 -21.39
C CYS A 637 -4.31 5.16 -20.12
N LEU A 638 -5.07 4.06 -20.17
CA LEU A 638 -5.81 3.55 -19.01
C LEU A 638 -4.88 3.14 -17.87
N ARG A 639 -3.75 2.49 -18.17
CA ARG A 639 -2.75 2.12 -17.16
C ARG A 639 -2.16 3.36 -16.49
N THR A 640 -1.81 4.38 -17.26
CA THR A 640 -1.34 5.67 -16.73
C THR A 640 -2.42 6.37 -15.90
N LEU A 641 -3.68 6.34 -16.31
CA LEU A 641 -4.79 6.87 -15.52
C LEU A 641 -4.94 6.11 -14.18
N CYS A 642 -4.93 4.78 -14.20
CA CYS A 642 -5.03 3.97 -12.98
C CYS A 642 -3.85 4.23 -12.04
N ALA A 643 -2.63 4.35 -12.58
CA ALA A 643 -1.44 4.73 -11.83
C ALA A 643 -1.57 6.15 -11.24
N ALA A 644 -2.12 7.12 -11.97
CA ALA A 644 -2.36 8.47 -11.47
C ALA A 644 -3.42 8.50 -10.35
N LEU A 645 -4.45 7.67 -10.46
CA LEU A 645 -5.54 7.58 -9.50
C LEU A 645 -5.24 6.67 -8.30
N ASP A 646 -4.08 5.99 -8.26
CA ASP A 646 -3.73 4.97 -7.27
C ASP A 646 -4.82 3.88 -7.15
N CYS A 647 -5.27 3.39 -8.31
CA CYS A 647 -6.31 2.37 -8.43
C CYS A 647 -5.76 1.08 -9.06
N PRO A 648 -6.34 -0.09 -8.73
CA PRO A 648 -5.97 -1.35 -9.35
C PRO A 648 -6.25 -1.33 -10.85
N LEU A 649 -5.41 -2.02 -11.61
CA LEU A 649 -5.59 -2.17 -13.04
C LEU A 649 -6.79 -3.08 -13.34
N PRO A 650 -7.65 -2.72 -14.31
CA PRO A 650 -8.66 -3.65 -14.79
C PRO A 650 -8.00 -4.83 -15.52
N PRO A 651 -8.50 -6.07 -15.35
CA PRO A 651 -7.87 -7.27 -15.91
C PRO A 651 -7.79 -7.25 -17.46
N GLN A 652 -8.69 -6.53 -18.13
CA GLN A 652 -8.67 -6.38 -19.59
C GLN A 652 -7.47 -5.58 -20.09
N VAL A 653 -6.94 -4.68 -19.26
CA VAL A 653 -5.75 -3.87 -19.56
C VAL A 653 -4.48 -4.70 -19.35
N GLU A 654 -4.51 -5.69 -18.46
CA GLU A 654 -3.39 -6.62 -18.25
C GLU A 654 -3.21 -7.56 -19.45
N SER A 655 -4.31 -8.06 -20.03
CA SER A 655 -4.28 -8.92 -21.23
C SER A 655 -3.97 -8.18 -22.54
N ALA A 656 -3.85 -6.85 -22.51
CA ALA A 656 -3.68 -6.00 -23.68
C ALA A 656 -2.22 -5.73 -24.08
N GLY A 657 -1.26 -6.40 -23.42
CA GLY A 657 0.19 -6.19 -23.52
C GLY A 657 0.82 -6.67 -24.82
#